data_AF-A0A430HDU7-F1
#
_entry.id   AF-A0A430HDU7-F1
#
_cell.length_a   1.000
_cell.length_b   1.000
_cell.length_c   1.000
_cell.angle_alpha   90.00
_cell.angle_beta   90.00
_cell.angle_gamma   90.00
#
_symmetry.space_group_name_H-M   'P 1'
#
loop_
_entity.id
_entity.type
_entity.pdbx_description
1 polymer ?
#
loop_
_entity_poly.entity_id
_entity_poly.type
_entity_poly.pdbx_seq_one_letter_code
_entity_poly.pdbx_strand_id
1 'polypeptide(L)'
;MFVEGAGSDLGIFAYVMSICSLFIAVMMIKAIFSVSNAKYDDLHEVSAHDQPRLFAYLFELADAAGAPRPHRVFLSATVNAAVFYDLSLFNLIFPSKKNLLIGLPLVNTLSRGELRAVLAHEFGHFAQRSMAVGRWAYVAQQIVGHMVTRRDAFDDFLVGIGRIDLRLTIAVGVLQIIIWSIRSLLDSVFQVVMLMQRALSREMEMQADLVAVSLTGSDALVHALHRTRGADDAWDRALSFVQGEYAAGRATRDAFAVQSHILQRMSNILNDRSYANVPPLPEQGRHAHRVFKAELAQPSKMWLTHPLNHEREANAKRIYVQAPIDPASAWSIFEQPAALREQLTRSLLVGDHKPTFVDLEESLKTLARPFKREQFSRRYCGIYFSRALTRHASDLTQLRDAHYAASPDSLASLYPATLTDDVHLLRTLKDERNQLDALIAGRLTAPGGVVRLRGEEFRKKRLPAALARVRTEIDEVEERLHRHDRLCRSWHQDMARQLGSGWQAYLDGLLALVHYAEHRLADLYDAQGMMHNAAAVVTAVNRVTADGVARVVGQGAELYSVMDRIYREAAQVHIDPRLAARLGIDTDWQTALGKFTMTPPHAETINDFMHYSDGWVNAASSWLDGLRADALEELLLTETMIARCARGGEAMVAAPAPSRAPESYPLLLDGAERKRQQQLGWWARFQRADGMVPGAARLLVAASIVVAVLSAGSFTKGGVSAYGSDPVIMVYNGLGTNVTVNIDSRSKVVPARAHAEISVPALGKHHIVTTTSDGRAIETFDAESKRGGHPVYNVASAAPLVRWTAVYGSIRAVPEEVLGTPRWSDSRVDFLFAKPPESISGKGSGGSRSVLDGMGDAAPQTQVMLLKDEAQAKNMGLMHARFDDLDSVDAETWLAYAHQFPEFGALFKERLRRAPRDVLLRRIEMSEASPERKPALCAELAAESDARPEDGDLKYLALRCRDKSADIKRQMAQAREHWPDNMWLVRWSAYDKMQASDFSGAAPELALLVRSSPANADDAAVNLARIRRLIEPGADTATLGSKSRRLNRLLEIENGPLPTDSPLRAYHKLATGRLNEASDAVTDDPARAAHILRLAAASDGADAGMIKRAMALPFGQGLDSATIWAGLALATRHGYDTRQYREAARAAAGHTQEQMLAFFDSVAAGKDPRAADRRLTGIDPEERAHAWSTALILLGNKAPAEWRTSVKRLLFSSERPYFKAA
;
A
#
# COMPACT_ATOMS: atom_id res chain seq x y z
N MET A 1 -21.17 30.16 16.92
CA MET A 1 -22.36 29.58 16.26
C MET A 1 -22.30 28.05 16.42
N PHE A 2 -22.33 27.51 17.65
CA PHE A 2 -21.99 26.11 17.95
C PHE A 2 -22.93 25.40 18.96
N VAL A 3 -24.11 25.97 19.27
CA VAL A 3 -24.89 25.54 20.45
C VAL A 3 -26.26 24.89 20.15
N GLU A 4 -26.83 24.95 18.93
CA GLU A 4 -28.20 24.46 18.70
C GLU A 4 -28.29 23.19 17.83
N GLY A 5 -27.65 22.11 18.28
CA GLY A 5 -27.69 20.79 17.61
C GLY A 5 -27.80 19.61 18.58
N ALA A 6 -28.29 19.82 19.80
CA ALA A 6 -28.28 18.84 20.89
C ALA A 6 -29.39 17.76 20.83
N GLY A 7 -30.00 17.49 19.66
CA GLY A 7 -31.21 16.66 19.57
C GLY A 7 -31.16 15.42 18.67
N SER A 8 -30.04 15.08 18.03
CA SER A 8 -29.94 13.88 17.19
C SER A 8 -28.71 13.04 17.54
N ASP A 9 -28.82 11.71 17.43
CA ASP A 9 -27.71 10.76 17.67
C ASP A 9 -26.47 11.04 16.78
N LEU A 10 -26.62 11.80 15.69
CA LEU A 10 -25.52 12.28 14.85
C LEU A 10 -24.77 13.49 15.45
N GLY A 11 -25.40 14.30 16.30
CA GLY A 11 -24.79 15.47 16.93
C GLY A 11 -23.66 15.07 17.89
N ILE A 12 -23.89 14.03 18.70
CA ILE A 12 -22.88 13.49 19.63
C ILE A 12 -21.68 12.95 18.84
N PHE A 13 -21.92 12.23 17.74
CA PHE A 13 -20.86 11.71 16.89
C PHE A 13 -20.04 12.84 16.23
N ALA A 14 -20.69 13.91 15.78
CA ALA A 14 -20.03 15.10 15.23
C ALA A 14 -19.20 15.84 16.29
N TYR A 15 -19.70 15.97 17.53
CA TYR A 15 -18.93 16.53 18.65
C TYR A 15 -17.71 15.67 18.98
N VAL A 16 -17.86 14.35 19.05
CA VAL A 16 -16.74 13.42 19.28
C VAL A 16 -15.70 13.54 18.17
N MET A 17 -16.11 13.54 16.89
CA MET A 17 -15.18 13.66 15.76
C MET A 17 -14.51 15.03 15.67
N SER A 18 -15.21 16.10 16.04
CA SER A 18 -14.66 17.46 16.07
C SER A 18 -13.67 17.63 17.24
N ILE A 19 -13.99 17.09 18.42
CA ILE A 19 -13.06 17.00 19.55
C ILE A 19 -11.84 16.17 19.17
N CYS A 20 -12.02 15.02 18.52
CA CYS A 20 -10.91 14.19 18.03
C CYS A 20 -10.04 14.94 17.01
N SER A 21 -10.65 15.67 16.07
CA SER A 21 -9.92 16.43 15.04
C SER A 21 -9.17 17.63 15.64
N LEU A 22 -9.82 18.39 16.53
CA LEU A 22 -9.20 19.50 17.26
C LEU A 22 -8.05 19.00 18.13
N PHE A 23 -8.22 17.87 18.81
CA PHE A 23 -7.19 17.28 19.64
C PHE A 23 -6.03 16.71 18.80
N ILE A 24 -6.29 16.08 17.64
CA ILE A 24 -5.26 15.67 16.68
C ILE A 24 -4.51 16.91 16.14
N ALA A 25 -5.20 17.99 15.81
CA ALA A 25 -4.58 19.24 15.37
C ALA A 25 -3.71 19.85 16.47
N VAL A 26 -4.20 19.91 17.71
CA VAL A 26 -3.43 20.35 18.88
C VAL A 26 -2.20 19.45 19.09
N MET A 27 -2.30 18.15 18.86
CA MET A 27 -1.16 17.23 18.93
C MET A 27 -0.15 17.45 17.80
N MET A 28 -0.61 17.67 16.56
CA MET A 28 0.26 18.02 15.44
C MET A 28 1.02 19.32 15.74
N ILE A 29 0.31 20.32 16.28
CA ILE A 29 0.86 21.62 16.69
C ILE A 29 1.81 21.46 17.89
N LYS A 30 1.45 20.67 18.90
CA LYS A 30 2.31 20.38 20.07
C LYS A 30 3.58 19.65 19.65
N ALA A 31 3.50 18.69 18.72
CA ALA A 31 4.66 17.97 18.20
C ALA A 31 5.62 18.90 17.45
N ILE A 32 5.07 19.88 16.72
CA ILE A 32 5.87 20.97 16.11
C ILE A 32 6.60 21.73 17.22
N PHE A 33 5.93 22.18 18.29
CA PHE A 33 6.57 22.93 19.39
C PHE A 33 7.43 22.09 20.35
N SER A 34 7.32 20.76 20.31
CA SER A 34 8.08 19.81 21.14
C SER A 34 9.48 19.50 20.60
N VAL A 35 9.85 20.03 19.43
CA VAL A 35 11.25 20.00 18.95
C VAL A 35 12.06 20.96 19.80
N SER A 36 12.30 20.58 21.06
CA SER A 36 13.22 21.30 21.94
C SER A 36 14.63 21.10 21.42
N ASN A 37 15.41 22.19 21.40
CA ASN A 37 16.86 22.17 21.22
C ASN A 37 17.42 20.93 21.92
N ALA A 38 17.97 19.97 21.15
CA ALA A 38 18.78 18.92 21.74
C ALA A 38 19.86 19.66 22.54
N LYS A 39 19.72 19.67 23.87
CA LYS A 39 20.73 20.28 24.71
C LYS A 39 21.99 19.48 24.48
N TYR A 40 23.01 20.16 23.97
CA TYR A 40 24.33 19.60 23.74
C TYR A 40 25.07 19.43 25.09
N ASP A 41 24.39 18.88 26.11
CA ASP A 41 24.86 18.85 27.50
C ASP A 41 26.21 18.09 27.63
N ASP A 42 26.53 17.22 26.66
CA ASP A 42 27.78 16.44 26.60
C ASP A 42 28.85 17.01 25.62
N LEU A 43 28.61 18.15 24.95
CA LEU A 43 29.57 18.76 24.01
C LEU A 43 30.21 20.02 24.58
N HIS A 44 31.53 20.16 24.43
CA HIS A 44 32.26 21.33 24.92
C HIS A 44 32.44 22.39 23.82
N GLU A 45 31.67 23.48 23.86
CA GLU A 45 31.84 24.62 22.93
C GLU A 45 33.12 25.41 23.26
N VAL A 46 33.92 25.73 22.24
CA VAL A 46 35.13 26.56 22.37
C VAL A 46 35.04 27.81 21.49
N SER A 47 35.60 28.92 21.95
CA SER A 47 35.64 30.18 21.21
C SER A 47 37.02 30.49 20.63
N ALA A 48 37.08 31.46 19.70
CA ALA A 48 38.35 31.95 19.15
C ALA A 48 39.25 32.61 20.20
N HIS A 49 38.69 33.04 21.34
CA HIS A 49 39.46 33.54 22.47
C HIS A 49 40.12 32.39 23.24
N ASP A 50 39.42 31.28 23.43
CA ASP A 50 39.92 30.13 24.20
C ASP A 50 40.95 29.31 23.42
N GLN A 51 40.76 29.20 22.10
CA GLN A 51 41.57 28.36 21.21
C GLN A 51 41.97 29.12 19.93
N PRO A 52 42.78 30.21 20.02
CA PRO A 52 43.08 31.08 18.88
C PRO A 52 43.82 30.38 17.74
N ARG A 53 44.75 29.47 18.07
CA ARG A 53 45.50 28.67 17.07
C ARG A 53 44.59 27.74 16.28
N LEU A 54 43.61 27.11 16.94
CA LEU A 54 42.64 26.23 16.31
C LEU A 54 41.79 27.02 15.32
N PHE A 55 41.24 28.15 15.74
CA PHE A 55 40.39 28.98 14.87
C PHE A 55 41.15 29.57 13.69
N ALA A 56 42.40 30.01 13.89
CA ALA A 56 43.25 30.46 12.78
C ALA A 56 43.47 29.34 11.75
N TYR A 57 43.76 28.12 12.22
CA TYR A 57 43.94 26.95 11.36
C TYR A 57 42.64 26.56 10.62
N LEU A 58 41.50 26.56 11.32
CA LEU A 58 40.19 26.27 10.72
C LEU A 58 39.79 27.31 9.68
N PHE A 59 40.09 28.59 9.91
CA PHE A 59 39.78 29.66 8.95
C PHE A 59 40.67 29.60 7.72
N GLU A 60 41.97 29.35 7.88
CA GLU A 60 42.86 29.10 6.73
C GLU A 60 42.35 27.93 5.88
N LEU A 61 41.95 26.83 6.53
CA LEU A 61 41.46 25.65 5.84
C LEU A 61 40.11 25.88 5.16
N ALA A 62 39.19 26.61 5.82
CA ALA A 62 37.91 27.00 5.24
C ALA A 62 38.10 27.88 4.00
N ASP A 63 38.99 28.87 4.09
CA ASP A 63 39.31 29.79 3.00
C ASP A 63 39.96 29.01 1.82
N ALA A 64 40.87 28.07 2.10
CA ALA A 64 41.48 27.20 1.10
C ALA A 64 40.48 26.24 0.43
N ALA A 65 39.51 25.74 1.18
CA ALA A 65 38.45 24.86 0.66
C ALA A 65 37.34 25.62 -0.10
N GLY A 66 37.36 26.96 -0.11
CA GLY A 66 36.27 27.77 -0.64
C GLY A 66 34.97 27.61 0.15
N ALA A 67 35.08 27.29 1.44
CA ALA A 67 33.99 26.91 2.32
C ALA A 67 33.66 28.04 3.33
N PRO A 68 32.39 28.21 3.74
CA PRO A 68 32.06 29.14 4.81
C PRO A 68 32.73 28.72 6.13
N ARG A 69 33.20 29.71 6.90
CA ARG A 69 33.81 29.50 8.22
C ARG A 69 32.79 28.91 9.22
N PRO A 70 33.22 28.07 10.18
CA PRO A 70 32.34 27.46 11.16
C PRO A 70 31.74 28.52 12.10
N HIS A 71 30.45 28.37 12.42
CA HIS A 71 29.78 29.30 13.33
C HIS A 71 30.15 29.06 14.79
N ARG A 72 30.14 27.78 15.20
CA ARG A 72 30.58 27.30 16.50
C ARG A 72 31.43 26.05 16.32
N VAL A 73 32.38 25.86 17.21
CA VAL A 73 33.26 24.70 17.24
C VAL A 73 33.04 23.98 18.58
N PHE A 74 32.74 22.69 18.50
CA PHE A 74 32.49 21.83 19.65
C PHE A 74 33.55 20.74 19.72
N LEU A 75 33.94 20.38 20.94
CA LEU A 75 34.85 19.30 21.23
C LEU A 75 34.11 18.14 21.90
N SER A 76 34.40 16.91 21.51
CA SER A 76 33.77 15.71 22.08
C SER A 76 34.77 14.62 22.47
N ALA A 77 34.29 13.71 23.31
CA ALA A 77 34.97 12.50 23.75
C ALA A 77 34.69 11.29 22.84
N THR A 78 34.47 11.54 21.55
CA THR A 78 34.20 10.49 20.55
C THR A 78 35.29 10.52 19.48
N VAL A 79 35.65 9.37 18.91
CA VAL A 79 36.57 9.31 17.77
C VAL A 79 35.79 9.71 16.51
N ASN A 80 35.56 11.02 16.33
CA ASN A 80 34.73 11.54 15.24
C ASN A 80 35.12 12.99 14.87
N ALA A 81 34.78 13.43 13.66
CA ALA A 81 34.71 14.83 13.26
C ALA A 81 33.46 14.96 12.39
N ALA A 82 32.65 16.00 12.60
CA ALA A 82 31.38 16.10 11.89
C ALA A 82 30.89 17.54 11.75
N VAL A 83 30.26 17.84 10.63
CA VAL A 83 29.45 19.06 10.45
C VAL A 83 28.02 18.83 10.90
N PHE A 84 27.50 19.69 11.77
CA PHE A 84 26.09 19.62 12.21
C PHE A 84 25.45 21.01 12.31
N TYR A 85 24.15 21.04 12.60
CA TYR A 85 23.34 22.26 12.66
C TYR A 85 22.59 22.34 13.99
N ASP A 86 22.30 23.57 14.42
CA ASP A 86 21.29 23.78 15.45
C ASP A 86 19.93 23.29 14.94
N LEU A 87 19.27 22.42 15.70
CA LEU A 87 17.95 21.91 15.35
C LEU A 87 16.91 22.90 15.86
N SER A 88 16.36 23.68 14.94
CA SER A 88 15.26 24.61 15.22
C SER A 88 14.31 24.69 14.02
N LEU A 89 13.01 24.85 14.28
CA LEU A 89 12.02 25.07 13.23
C LEU A 89 12.27 26.35 12.43
N PHE A 90 12.92 27.36 13.02
CA PHE A 90 13.33 28.57 12.31
C PHE A 90 14.30 28.27 11.15
N ASN A 91 15.03 27.16 11.24
CA ASN A 91 15.98 26.71 10.24
C ASN A 91 15.33 26.01 9.02
N LEU A 92 14.00 25.84 9.01
CA LEU A 92 13.23 25.46 7.81
C LEU A 92 13.00 26.64 6.86
N ILE A 93 13.03 27.88 7.37
CA ILE A 93 12.75 29.12 6.63
C ILE A 93 14.04 29.90 6.39
N PHE A 94 14.99 29.88 7.34
CA PHE A 94 16.28 30.56 7.24
C PHE A 94 17.46 29.57 7.19
N PRO A 95 18.55 29.89 6.46
CA PRO A 95 19.72 29.02 6.42
C PRO A 95 20.37 28.92 7.80
N SER A 96 20.35 27.72 8.40
CA SER A 96 21.09 27.46 9.64
C SER A 96 22.58 27.56 9.43
N LYS A 97 23.23 28.10 10.45
CA LYS A 97 24.68 28.19 10.54
C LYS A 97 25.27 26.81 10.81
N LYS A 98 26.40 26.48 10.17
CA LYS A 98 27.08 25.19 10.27
C LYS A 98 28.03 25.21 11.47
N ASN A 99 27.89 24.21 12.35
CA ASN A 99 28.76 23.98 13.48
C ASN A 99 29.72 22.83 13.16
N LEU A 100 30.92 22.87 13.72
CA LEU A 100 31.94 21.83 13.55
C LEU A 100 32.16 21.09 14.86
N LEU A 101 32.08 19.76 14.84
CA LEU A 101 32.46 18.88 15.94
C LEU A 101 33.85 18.32 15.70
N ILE A 102 34.74 18.40 16.68
CA ILE A 102 36.08 17.78 16.65
C ILE A 102 36.22 16.86 17.86
N GLY A 103 36.28 15.57 17.59
CA GLY A 103 36.55 14.55 18.58
C GLY A 103 38.02 14.55 18.97
N LEU A 104 38.31 14.87 20.23
CA LEU A 104 39.68 14.90 20.74
C LEU A 104 40.39 13.52 20.71
N PRO A 105 39.69 12.37 20.87
CA PRO A 105 40.33 11.06 20.72
C PRO A 105 40.87 10.79 19.31
N LEU A 106 40.29 11.44 18.30
CA LEU A 106 40.79 11.41 16.93
C LEU A 106 42.05 12.27 16.81
N VAL A 107 42.02 13.49 17.34
CA VAL A 107 43.19 14.40 17.40
C VAL A 107 44.39 13.73 18.08
N ASN A 108 44.14 12.92 19.11
CA ASN A 108 45.21 12.25 19.85
C ASN A 108 45.99 11.19 19.03
N THR A 109 45.39 10.64 17.97
CA THR A 109 45.96 9.53 17.21
C THR A 109 46.47 9.94 15.83
N LEU A 110 45.99 11.07 15.30
CA LEU A 110 46.37 11.59 13.99
C LEU A 110 47.56 12.56 14.07
N SER A 111 48.34 12.58 12.98
CA SER A 111 49.26 13.68 12.67
C SER A 111 48.50 14.92 12.18
N ARG A 112 49.17 16.07 12.14
CA ARG A 112 48.61 17.34 11.68
C ARG A 112 48.18 17.26 10.22
N GLY A 113 48.95 16.56 9.37
CA GLY A 113 48.58 16.32 7.97
C GLY A 113 47.35 15.44 7.80
N GLU A 114 47.24 14.37 8.59
CA GLU A 114 46.06 13.49 8.59
C GLU A 114 44.82 14.20 9.14
N LEU A 115 44.94 14.99 10.22
CA LEU A 115 43.84 15.80 10.73
C LEU A 115 43.45 16.89 9.73
N ARG A 116 44.40 17.50 9.00
CA ARG A 116 44.10 18.44 7.91
C ARG A 116 43.21 17.79 6.86
N ALA A 117 43.49 16.54 6.49
CA ALA A 117 42.68 15.81 5.51
C ALA A 117 41.26 15.54 6.01
N VAL A 118 41.10 15.14 7.28
CA VAL A 118 39.78 14.96 7.91
C VAL A 118 39.00 16.28 7.97
N LEU A 119 39.63 17.36 8.44
CA LEU A 119 38.96 18.66 8.52
C LEU A 119 38.65 19.22 7.11
N ALA A 120 39.52 19.00 6.13
CA ALA A 120 39.28 19.40 4.74
C ALA A 120 38.08 18.65 4.13
N HIS A 121 37.91 17.38 4.48
CA HIS A 121 36.73 16.59 4.13
C HIS A 121 35.47 17.23 4.74
N GLU A 122 35.48 17.54 6.04
CA GLU A 122 34.36 18.25 6.69
C GLU A 122 34.07 19.60 6.00
N PHE A 123 35.11 20.36 5.62
CA PHE A 123 34.94 21.60 4.86
C PHE A 123 34.42 21.40 3.43
N GLY A 124 34.65 20.23 2.83
CA GLY A 124 33.95 19.79 1.61
C GLY A 124 32.43 19.79 1.81
N HIS A 125 31.94 19.32 2.96
CA HIS A 125 30.52 19.46 3.32
C HIS A 125 30.12 20.93 3.58
N PHE A 126 31.01 21.77 4.10
CA PHE A 126 30.73 23.21 4.23
C PHE A 126 30.49 23.89 2.86
N ALA A 127 31.24 23.54 1.82
CA ALA A 127 31.14 24.15 0.48
C ALA A 127 29.91 23.66 -0.32
N GLN A 128 29.42 22.45 -0.08
CA GLN A 128 28.30 21.87 -0.83
C GLN A 128 26.94 22.55 -0.50
N ARG A 129 26.30 23.15 -1.53
CA ARG A 129 24.94 23.75 -1.43
C ARG A 129 23.83 22.71 -1.28
N SER A 130 24.07 21.47 -1.74
CA SER A 130 23.11 20.35 -1.73
C SER A 130 22.68 19.90 -0.32
N MET A 131 23.38 20.34 0.73
CA MET A 131 23.01 20.06 2.12
C MET A 131 21.69 20.70 2.60
N ALA A 132 21.09 21.61 1.83
CA ALA A 132 19.77 22.17 2.16
C ALA A 132 18.64 21.12 2.11
N VAL A 133 18.70 20.19 1.15
CA VAL A 133 17.66 19.15 0.96
C VAL A 133 17.74 18.07 2.06
N GLY A 134 18.95 17.64 2.43
CA GLY A 134 19.15 16.69 3.53
C GLY A 134 18.72 17.25 4.90
N ARG A 135 18.79 18.57 5.07
CA ARG A 135 18.37 19.28 6.30
C ARG A 135 16.85 19.25 6.49
N TRP A 136 16.10 19.51 5.42
CA TRP A 136 14.64 19.43 5.44
C TRP A 136 14.15 18.01 5.77
N ALA A 137 14.78 17.00 5.17
CA ALA A 137 14.49 15.60 5.44
C ALA A 137 14.79 15.21 6.90
N TYR A 138 15.93 15.63 7.46
CA TYR A 138 16.32 15.31 8.83
C TYR A 138 15.43 16.00 9.89
N VAL A 139 15.09 17.28 9.71
CA VAL A 139 14.20 17.99 10.64
C VAL A 139 12.79 17.39 10.59
N ALA A 140 12.29 17.07 9.40
CA ALA A 140 11.00 16.40 9.24
C ALA A 140 10.99 14.99 9.85
N GLN A 141 12.12 14.25 9.75
CA GLN A 141 12.29 12.96 10.43
C GLN A 141 12.20 13.08 11.95
N GLN A 142 12.84 14.08 12.57
CA GLN A 142 12.78 14.28 14.02
C GLN A 142 11.35 14.59 14.48
N ILE A 143 10.64 15.45 13.74
CA ILE A 143 9.23 15.77 14.00
C ILE A 143 8.34 14.52 13.93
N VAL A 144 8.52 13.69 12.90
CA VAL A 144 7.72 12.47 12.69
C VAL A 144 8.11 11.38 13.69
N GLY A 145 9.40 11.23 13.98
CA GLY A 145 9.94 10.30 14.98
C GLY A 145 9.30 10.55 16.35
N HIS A 146 9.29 11.79 16.82
CA HIS A 146 8.63 12.15 18.08
C HIS A 146 7.11 11.99 18.05
N MET A 147 6.48 12.19 16.90
CA MET A 147 5.02 12.13 16.73
C MET A 147 4.47 10.70 16.56
N VAL A 148 5.24 9.80 15.96
CA VAL A 148 4.83 8.42 15.63
C VAL A 148 5.26 7.41 16.70
N THR A 149 6.43 7.59 17.32
CA THR A 149 7.02 6.54 18.18
C THR A 149 6.62 6.59 19.66
N ARG A 150 6.21 7.74 20.19
CA ARG A 150 5.64 7.77 21.55
C ARG A 150 4.16 7.36 21.52
N ARG A 151 3.84 6.27 22.21
CA ARG A 151 2.49 6.10 22.76
C ARG A 151 2.34 7.15 23.86
N ASP A 152 1.55 8.16 23.57
CA ASP A 152 1.33 9.27 24.48
C ASP A 152 0.22 8.93 25.48
N ALA A 153 0.09 9.75 26.52
CA ALA A 153 -1.01 9.73 27.49
C ALA A 153 -2.41 9.68 26.84
N PHE A 154 -2.53 10.01 25.55
CA PHE A 154 -3.73 9.87 24.75
C PHE A 154 -4.12 8.41 24.49
N ASP A 155 -3.15 7.53 24.16
CA ASP A 155 -3.42 6.11 23.94
C ASP A 155 -3.91 5.47 25.27
N ASP A 156 -3.33 5.89 26.39
CA ASP A 156 -3.74 5.45 27.74
C ASP A 156 -5.09 6.04 28.16
N PHE A 157 -5.36 7.31 27.85
CA PHE A 157 -6.65 7.96 28.11
C PHE A 157 -7.79 7.32 27.31
N LEU A 158 -7.55 7.03 26.03
CA LEU A 158 -8.52 6.32 25.17
C LEU A 158 -8.80 4.91 25.70
N VAL A 159 -7.77 4.16 26.11
CA VAL A 159 -7.94 2.85 26.76
C VAL A 159 -8.72 2.99 28.07
N GLY A 160 -8.46 4.05 28.85
CA GLY A 160 -9.20 4.38 30.07
C GLY A 160 -10.70 4.57 29.83
N ILE A 161 -11.07 5.36 28.82
CA ILE A 161 -12.48 5.56 28.40
C ILE A 161 -13.10 4.23 27.93
N GLY A 162 -12.34 3.45 27.17
CA GLY A 162 -12.79 2.16 26.64
C GLY A 162 -13.07 1.10 27.71
N ARG A 163 -12.58 1.27 28.95
CA ARG A 163 -12.86 0.35 30.08
C ARG A 163 -14.20 0.60 30.76
N ILE A 164 -14.88 1.71 30.46
CA ILE A 164 -16.14 2.12 31.11
C ILE A 164 -17.34 1.35 30.55
N ASP A 165 -17.38 1.10 29.23
CA ASP A 165 -18.50 0.43 28.55
C ASP A 165 -18.00 -0.28 27.27
N LEU A 166 -18.56 -1.46 26.97
CA LEU A 166 -18.27 -2.24 25.75
C LEU A 166 -18.48 -1.45 24.45
N ARG A 167 -19.47 -0.57 24.40
CA ARG A 167 -19.74 0.31 23.24
C ARG A 167 -18.62 1.33 23.05
N LEU A 168 -18.11 1.89 24.16
CA LEU A 168 -16.97 2.79 24.16
C LEU A 168 -15.69 2.03 23.78
N THR A 169 -15.51 0.78 24.21
CA THR A 169 -14.40 -0.07 23.77
C THR A 169 -14.35 -0.22 22.24
N ILE A 170 -15.49 -0.46 21.59
CA ILE A 170 -15.56 -0.60 20.13
C ILE A 170 -15.26 0.73 19.44
N ALA A 171 -15.84 1.84 19.91
CA ALA A 171 -15.60 3.17 19.34
C ALA A 171 -14.13 3.59 19.48
N VAL A 172 -13.53 3.37 20.66
CA VAL A 172 -12.10 3.58 20.91
C VAL A 172 -11.25 2.69 20.01
N GLY A 173 -11.62 1.42 19.84
CA GLY A 173 -10.90 0.48 18.96
C GLY A 173 -10.85 0.95 17.50
N VAL A 174 -11.95 1.49 16.97
CA VAL A 174 -11.98 2.09 15.63
C VAL A 174 -11.06 3.31 15.56
N LEU A 175 -11.15 4.21 16.54
CA LEU A 175 -10.31 5.41 16.59
C LEU A 175 -8.81 5.05 16.67
N GLN A 176 -8.44 4.03 17.44
CA GLN A 176 -7.07 3.53 17.55
C GLN A 176 -6.54 2.98 16.21
N ILE A 177 -7.38 2.31 15.41
CA ILE A 177 -7.01 1.84 14.06
C ILE A 177 -6.76 3.04 13.14
N ILE A 178 -7.59 4.09 13.22
CA ILE A 178 -7.41 5.31 12.41
C ILE A 178 -6.10 6.00 12.79
N ILE A 179 -5.85 6.22 14.08
CA ILE A 179 -4.60 6.82 14.58
C ILE A 179 -3.38 6.00 14.14
N TRP A 180 -3.46 4.67 14.28
CA TRP A 180 -2.41 3.76 13.82
C TRP A 180 -2.19 3.91 12.31
N SER A 181 -3.24 4.00 11.50
CA SER A 181 -3.12 4.15 10.04
C SER A 181 -2.44 5.45 9.63
N ILE A 182 -2.77 6.58 10.27
CA ILE A 182 -2.16 7.89 9.97
C ILE A 182 -0.68 7.87 10.38
N ARG A 183 -0.37 7.43 11.61
CA ARG A 183 1.02 7.27 12.09
C ARG A 183 1.82 6.35 11.17
N SER A 184 1.20 5.26 10.71
CA SER A 184 1.79 4.26 9.83
C SER A 184 2.10 4.79 8.43
N LEU A 185 1.17 5.55 7.86
CA LEU A 185 1.30 6.18 6.55
C LEU A 185 2.43 7.23 6.57
N LEU A 186 2.44 8.10 7.58
CA LEU A 186 3.50 9.10 7.76
C LEU A 186 4.88 8.44 7.83
N ASP A 187 5.06 7.49 8.75
CA ASP A 187 6.34 6.77 8.90
C ASP A 187 6.79 6.11 7.59
N SER A 188 5.86 5.48 6.84
CA SER A 188 6.18 4.82 5.57
C SER A 188 6.64 5.82 4.49
N VAL A 189 5.99 6.98 4.37
CA VAL A 189 6.41 8.05 3.44
C VAL A 189 7.80 8.57 3.81
N PHE A 190 8.07 8.76 5.10
CA PHE A 190 9.37 9.23 5.57
C PHE A 190 10.48 8.20 5.35
N GLN A 191 10.22 6.89 5.47
CA GLN A 191 11.18 5.85 5.11
C GLN A 191 11.59 5.91 3.62
N VAL A 192 10.67 6.26 2.72
CA VAL A 192 10.97 6.45 1.29
C VAL A 192 11.86 7.68 1.08
N VAL A 193 11.54 8.80 1.74
CA VAL A 193 12.38 10.01 1.70
C VAL A 193 13.80 9.71 2.21
N MET A 194 13.93 8.94 3.29
CA MET A 194 15.21 8.51 3.86
C MET A 194 16.02 7.63 2.90
N LEU A 195 15.38 6.71 2.18
CA LEU A 195 16.04 5.90 1.16
C LEU A 195 16.62 6.76 0.03
N MET A 196 15.88 7.79 -0.41
CA MET A 196 16.35 8.73 -1.45
C MET A 196 17.50 9.60 -0.93
N GLN A 197 17.47 10.02 0.33
CA GLN A 197 18.55 10.79 0.96
C GLN A 197 19.88 10.02 1.04
N ARG A 198 19.84 8.70 1.31
CA ARG A 198 21.06 7.88 1.44
C ARG A 198 21.90 7.83 0.16
N ALA A 199 21.27 7.83 -1.02
CA ALA A 199 21.98 7.86 -2.30
C ALA A 199 22.68 9.20 -2.54
N LEU A 200 22.02 10.32 -2.19
CA LEU A 200 22.59 11.66 -2.27
C LEU A 200 23.77 11.83 -1.29
N SER A 201 23.66 11.27 -0.08
CA SER A 201 24.74 11.31 0.92
C SER A 201 26.02 10.68 0.38
N ARG A 202 25.94 9.53 -0.30
CA ARG A 202 27.11 8.81 -0.81
C ARG A 202 27.91 9.64 -1.83
N GLU A 203 27.22 10.34 -2.74
CA GLU A 203 27.86 11.24 -3.71
C GLU A 203 28.50 12.45 -3.03
N MET A 204 27.82 13.00 -2.01
CA MET A 204 28.36 14.11 -1.22
C MET A 204 29.66 13.73 -0.49
N GLU A 205 29.76 12.49 0.00
CA GLU A 205 30.97 11.95 0.62
C GLU A 205 32.13 11.81 -0.37
N MET A 206 31.87 11.25 -1.55
CA MET A 206 32.90 11.13 -2.58
C MET A 206 33.41 12.49 -3.04
N GLN A 207 32.53 13.50 -3.09
CA GLN A 207 32.93 14.87 -3.41
C GLN A 207 33.74 15.51 -2.28
N ALA A 208 33.37 15.31 -1.01
CA ALA A 208 34.11 15.81 0.14
C ALA A 208 35.53 15.19 0.21
N ASP A 209 35.67 13.91 -0.12
CA ASP A 209 36.97 13.25 -0.27
C ASP A 209 37.84 13.92 -1.34
N LEU A 210 37.27 14.28 -2.49
CA LEU A 210 38.01 14.97 -3.56
C LEU A 210 38.46 16.38 -3.13
N VAL A 211 37.65 17.09 -2.32
CA VAL A 211 38.06 18.37 -1.72
C VAL A 211 39.26 18.15 -0.78
N ALA A 212 39.20 17.15 0.10
CA ALA A 212 40.33 16.82 0.97
C ALA A 212 41.60 16.48 0.16
N VAL A 213 41.48 15.62 -0.86
CA VAL A 213 42.59 15.25 -1.74
C VAL A 213 43.19 16.46 -2.46
N SER A 214 42.37 17.42 -2.89
CA SER A 214 42.87 18.65 -3.53
C SER A 214 43.72 19.52 -2.61
N LEU A 215 43.49 19.47 -1.29
CA LEU A 215 44.18 20.29 -0.29
C LEU A 215 45.33 19.56 0.42
N THR A 216 45.30 18.23 0.49
CA THR A 216 46.25 17.44 1.29
C THR A 216 46.93 16.29 0.53
N GLY A 217 46.59 16.09 -0.75
CA GLY A 217 47.01 14.92 -1.52
C GLY A 217 46.23 13.65 -1.19
N SER A 218 46.41 12.62 -2.01
CA SER A 218 45.63 11.37 -1.96
C SER A 218 45.90 10.51 -0.73
N ASP A 219 47.13 10.51 -0.21
CA ASP A 219 47.54 9.56 0.83
C ASP A 219 47.16 10.01 2.25
N ALA A 220 47.08 11.32 2.52
CA ALA A 220 46.78 11.84 3.86
C ALA A 220 45.40 11.39 4.38
N LEU A 221 44.38 11.42 3.51
CA LEU A 221 43.04 10.94 3.82
C LEU A 221 43.04 9.42 4.07
N VAL A 222 43.72 8.65 3.21
CA VAL A 222 43.81 7.17 3.32
C VAL A 222 44.49 6.77 4.63
N HIS A 223 45.57 7.45 4.99
CA HIS A 223 46.29 7.26 6.25
C HIS A 223 45.42 7.57 7.47
N ALA A 224 44.66 8.68 7.42
CA ALA A 224 43.71 9.04 8.47
C ALA A 224 42.63 7.97 8.66
N LEU A 225 42.03 7.49 7.56
CA LEU A 225 41.03 6.41 7.57
C LEU A 225 41.58 5.11 8.18
N HIS A 226 42.86 4.80 7.96
CA HIS A 226 43.50 3.60 8.48
C HIS A 226 43.68 3.69 10.01
N ARG A 227 44.18 4.83 10.51
CA ARG A 227 44.39 5.05 11.96
C ARG A 227 43.09 5.07 12.76
N THR A 228 41.96 5.44 12.15
CA THR A 228 40.66 5.55 12.86
C THR A 228 40.25 4.23 13.54
N ARG A 229 40.51 3.06 12.93
CA ARG A 229 40.11 1.76 13.48
C ARG A 229 40.86 1.44 14.79
N GLY A 230 42.18 1.64 14.81
CA GLY A 230 42.99 1.49 16.01
C GLY A 230 42.66 2.54 17.07
N ALA A 231 42.34 3.77 16.65
CA ALA A 231 41.93 4.86 17.54
C ALA A 231 40.63 4.56 18.30
N ASP A 232 39.63 3.98 17.61
CA ASP A 232 38.33 3.60 18.17
C ASP A 232 38.46 2.46 19.19
N ASP A 233 39.13 1.35 18.85
CA ASP A 233 39.37 0.25 19.80
C ASP A 233 40.18 0.72 21.02
N ALA A 234 41.24 1.50 20.81
CA ALA A 234 42.04 2.01 21.93
C ALA A 234 41.26 2.98 22.82
N TRP A 235 40.34 3.77 22.25
CA TRP A 235 39.51 4.69 23.02
C TRP A 235 38.43 3.97 23.82
N ASP A 236 37.74 2.98 23.23
CA ASP A 236 36.76 2.15 23.94
C ASP A 236 37.42 1.47 25.16
N ARG A 237 38.61 0.88 24.99
CA ARG A 237 39.38 0.29 26.10
C ARG A 237 39.84 1.33 27.12
N ALA A 238 40.25 2.52 26.68
CA ALA A 238 40.64 3.59 27.57
C ALA A 238 39.45 4.05 28.42
N LEU A 239 38.26 4.16 27.84
CA LEU A 239 37.04 4.51 28.55
C LEU A 239 36.66 3.43 29.57
N SER A 240 36.71 2.15 29.18
CA SER A 240 36.48 1.05 30.13
C SER A 240 37.46 1.06 31.30
N PHE A 241 38.74 1.34 31.04
CA PHE A 241 39.75 1.48 32.10
C PHE A 241 39.45 2.67 33.02
N VAL A 242 39.19 3.85 32.46
CA VAL A 242 38.91 5.08 33.23
C VAL A 242 37.64 4.92 34.07
N GLN A 243 36.59 4.29 33.53
CA GLN A 243 35.36 3.97 34.27
C GLN A 243 35.62 2.94 35.38
N GLY A 244 36.47 1.94 35.13
CA GLY A 244 36.87 0.96 36.14
C GLY A 244 37.64 1.60 37.30
N GLU A 245 38.58 2.49 37.01
CA GLU A 245 39.28 3.30 38.03
C GLU A 245 38.29 4.14 38.84
N TYR A 246 37.35 4.81 38.15
CA TYR A 246 36.33 5.65 38.78
C TYR A 246 35.44 4.85 39.74
N ALA A 247 34.99 3.66 39.32
CA ALA A 247 34.23 2.75 40.16
C ALA A 247 35.04 2.27 41.39
N ALA A 248 36.37 2.20 41.28
CA ALA A 248 37.29 1.91 42.39
C ALA A 248 37.63 3.14 43.25
N GLY A 249 36.97 4.29 43.04
CA GLY A 249 37.19 5.53 43.79
C GLY A 249 38.42 6.35 43.35
N ARG A 250 39.09 5.94 42.26
CA ARG A 250 40.27 6.62 41.69
C ARG A 250 39.89 7.36 40.40
N ALA A 251 40.39 8.57 40.19
CA ALA A 251 40.19 9.30 38.95
C ALA A 251 41.49 9.42 38.17
N THR A 252 41.49 8.87 36.94
CA THR A 252 42.57 9.09 35.98
C THR A 252 42.53 10.54 35.49
N ARG A 253 43.68 11.24 35.48
CA ARG A 253 43.75 12.64 35.04
C ARG A 253 43.63 12.82 33.54
N ASP A 254 44.14 11.87 32.76
CA ASP A 254 44.28 12.01 31.31
C ASP A 254 43.98 10.69 30.57
N ALA A 255 42.73 10.57 30.09
CA ALA A 255 42.28 9.41 29.32
C ALA A 255 42.99 9.27 27.95
N PHE A 256 43.55 10.36 27.41
CA PHE A 256 44.23 10.34 26.12
C PHE A 256 45.63 9.75 26.23
N ALA A 257 46.30 9.95 27.37
CA ALA A 257 47.55 9.26 27.67
C ALA A 257 47.31 7.74 27.78
N VAL A 258 46.20 7.34 28.42
CA VAL A 258 45.75 5.94 28.47
C VAL A 258 45.51 5.40 27.05
N GLN A 259 44.77 6.11 26.21
CA GLN A 259 44.52 5.73 24.80
C GLN A 259 45.83 5.50 24.04
N SER A 260 46.78 6.44 24.11
CA SER A 260 48.08 6.32 23.43
C SER A 260 48.88 5.11 23.93
N HIS A 261 48.85 4.84 25.23
CA HIS A 261 49.50 3.66 25.80
C HIS A 261 48.84 2.35 25.37
N ILE A 262 47.51 2.28 25.34
CA ILE A 262 46.79 1.09 24.85
C ILE A 262 47.14 0.83 23.39
N LEU A 263 47.14 1.86 22.54
CA LEU A 263 47.46 1.76 21.12
C LEU A 263 48.87 1.14 20.90
N GLN A 264 49.87 1.61 21.66
CA GLN A 264 51.24 1.05 21.63
C GLN A 264 51.32 -0.37 22.19
N ARG A 265 50.60 -0.68 23.27
CA ARG A 265 50.58 -2.02 23.87
C ARG A 265 49.94 -3.03 22.92
N MET A 266 48.83 -2.69 22.32
CA MET A 266 48.14 -3.53 21.34
C MET A 266 49.02 -3.83 20.13
N SER A 267 49.71 -2.83 19.57
CA SER A 267 50.68 -3.07 18.48
C SER A 267 51.76 -4.11 18.85
N ASN A 268 52.23 -4.10 20.10
CA ASN A 268 53.22 -5.07 20.57
C ASN A 268 52.64 -6.47 20.83
N ILE A 269 51.46 -6.56 21.45
CA ILE A 269 50.78 -7.83 21.77
C ILE A 269 50.39 -8.57 20.50
N LEU A 270 49.93 -7.83 19.50
CA LEU A 270 49.53 -8.39 18.21
C LEU A 270 50.71 -8.66 17.28
N ASN A 271 51.92 -8.23 17.66
CA ASN A 271 53.11 -8.23 16.81
C ASN A 271 52.86 -7.52 15.45
N ASP A 272 52.00 -6.50 15.45
CA ASP A 272 51.57 -5.77 14.26
C ASP A 272 51.83 -4.28 14.42
N ARG A 273 52.83 -3.79 13.68
CA ARG A 273 53.20 -2.37 13.67
C ARG A 273 52.15 -1.49 12.97
N SER A 274 51.34 -2.06 12.07
CA SER A 274 50.28 -1.36 11.36
C SER A 274 49.05 -1.08 12.25
N TYR A 275 48.96 -1.71 13.42
CA TYR A 275 47.88 -1.40 14.37
C TYR A 275 47.89 0.07 14.82
N ALA A 276 49.09 0.59 15.12
CA ALA A 276 49.30 1.94 15.62
C ALA A 276 49.80 2.92 14.55
N ASN A 277 50.28 2.42 13.42
CA ASN A 277 50.91 3.20 12.36
C ASN A 277 50.35 2.79 10.99
N VAL A 278 50.55 3.62 9.98
CA VAL A 278 50.15 3.27 8.61
C VAL A 278 51.28 2.48 7.93
N PRO A 279 50.98 1.47 7.10
CA PRO A 279 51.99 0.82 6.27
C PRO A 279 52.81 1.86 5.48
N PRO A 280 54.14 1.69 5.35
CA PRO A 280 54.97 2.64 4.63
C PRO A 280 54.58 2.68 3.15
N LEU A 281 54.52 3.89 2.58
CA LEU A 281 54.28 4.07 1.15
C LEU A 281 55.48 3.54 0.34
N PRO A 282 55.27 2.78 -0.75
CA PRO A 282 56.36 2.32 -1.58
C PRO A 282 57.06 3.49 -2.29
N GLU A 283 58.35 3.31 -2.60
CA GLU A 283 59.15 4.31 -3.32
C GLU A 283 58.63 4.54 -4.75
N GLN A 284 58.13 3.49 -5.41
CA GLN A 284 57.54 3.53 -6.75
C GLN A 284 56.09 2.99 -6.72
N GLY A 285 55.26 3.43 -7.68
CA GLY A 285 53.90 2.89 -7.84
C GLY A 285 52.87 3.34 -6.79
N ARG A 286 53.07 4.47 -6.11
CA ARG A 286 52.14 4.98 -5.07
C ARG A 286 50.69 5.13 -5.53
N HIS A 287 50.48 5.52 -6.78
CA HIS A 287 49.15 5.61 -7.40
C HIS A 287 48.39 4.27 -7.43
N ALA A 288 49.12 3.14 -7.51
CA ALA A 288 48.58 1.78 -7.53
C ALA A 288 48.57 1.12 -6.14
N HIS A 289 49.35 1.64 -5.18
CA HIS A 289 49.36 1.14 -3.81
C HIS A 289 47.99 1.29 -3.16
N ARG A 290 47.49 0.23 -2.52
CA ARG A 290 46.21 0.20 -1.80
C ARG A 290 46.43 -0.24 -0.36
N VAL A 291 45.94 0.55 0.58
CA VAL A 291 45.96 0.24 2.02
C VAL A 291 44.75 -0.63 2.38
N PHE A 292 43.60 -0.36 1.76
CA PHE A 292 42.37 -1.10 2.02
C PHE A 292 42.13 -2.17 0.96
N LYS A 293 41.83 -3.39 1.42
CA LYS A 293 41.29 -4.44 0.55
C LYS A 293 39.80 -4.20 0.32
N ALA A 294 39.24 -4.76 -0.74
CA ALA A 294 37.80 -4.71 -1.00
C ALA A 294 37.05 -5.49 0.10
N GLU A 295 36.69 -4.81 1.18
CA GLU A 295 35.92 -5.34 2.32
C GLU A 295 34.42 -5.43 1.99
N LEU A 296 33.76 -6.39 2.65
CA LEU A 296 32.34 -6.74 2.48
C LEU A 296 31.37 -5.65 2.96
N ALA A 297 31.67 -4.93 4.04
CA ALA A 297 30.79 -3.94 4.67
C ALA A 297 31.52 -2.93 5.60
N GLN A 298 30.73 -1.99 6.14
CA GLN A 298 31.07 -0.60 6.50
C GLN A 298 32.24 -0.33 7.48
N PRO A 299 32.87 0.87 7.35
CA PRO A 299 34.04 1.31 8.13
C PRO A 299 33.72 1.66 9.60
N SER A 300 34.75 2.07 10.37
CA SER A 300 34.72 2.40 11.82
C SER A 300 33.56 3.33 12.23
N LYS A 301 33.21 3.40 13.53
CA LYS A 301 32.05 4.16 14.05
C LYS A 301 31.89 5.58 13.49
N MET A 302 33.00 6.31 13.32
CA MET A 302 33.06 7.63 12.67
C MET A 302 32.40 7.68 11.27
N TRP A 303 32.54 6.61 10.49
CA TRP A 303 32.25 6.57 9.06
C TRP A 303 31.08 5.62 8.71
N LEU A 304 30.25 5.23 9.69
CA LEU A 304 29.11 4.31 9.50
C LEU A 304 28.06 4.82 8.49
N THR A 305 28.02 6.12 8.21
CA THR A 305 27.15 6.72 7.18
C THR A 305 27.80 6.88 5.81
N HIS A 306 29.07 6.49 5.67
CA HIS A 306 29.92 6.80 4.52
C HIS A 306 30.15 5.57 3.60
N PRO A 307 30.61 5.78 2.35
CA PRO A 307 31.06 4.71 1.49
C PRO A 307 32.20 3.89 2.12
N LEU A 308 32.46 2.68 1.57
CA LEU A 308 33.50 1.78 2.08
C LEU A 308 34.90 2.39 1.91
N ASN A 309 35.81 2.16 2.87
CA ASN A 309 37.16 2.75 2.85
C ASN A 309 37.94 2.46 1.55
N HIS A 310 37.78 1.27 0.96
CA HIS A 310 38.41 0.94 -0.32
C HIS A 310 37.82 1.70 -1.51
N GLU A 311 36.51 2.00 -1.48
CA GLU A 311 35.87 2.84 -2.51
C GLU A 311 36.34 4.29 -2.38
N ARG A 312 36.48 4.77 -1.15
CA ARG A 312 37.01 6.10 -0.84
C ARG A 312 38.48 6.23 -1.23
N GLU A 313 39.30 5.22 -0.95
CA GLU A 313 40.69 5.16 -1.43
C GLU A 313 40.74 5.12 -2.97
N ALA A 314 39.87 4.34 -3.62
CA ALA A 314 39.79 4.31 -5.08
C ALA A 314 39.38 5.67 -5.66
N ASN A 315 38.43 6.38 -5.04
CA ASN A 315 38.04 7.74 -5.41
C ASN A 315 39.19 8.73 -5.19
N ALA A 316 39.84 8.68 -4.03
CA ALA A 316 40.96 9.55 -3.67
C ALA A 316 42.20 9.37 -4.55
N LYS A 317 42.44 8.14 -5.05
CA LYS A 317 43.55 7.80 -5.94
C LYS A 317 43.15 7.72 -7.42
N ARG A 318 41.90 8.05 -7.77
CA ARG A 318 41.42 8.05 -9.18
C ARG A 318 42.25 9.00 -10.04
N ILE A 319 42.55 10.18 -9.49
CA ILE A 319 43.58 11.09 -9.98
C ILE A 319 44.54 11.25 -8.81
N TYR A 320 45.67 10.55 -8.86
CA TYR A 320 46.62 10.53 -7.75
C TYR A 320 47.31 11.90 -7.62
N VAL A 321 47.15 12.54 -6.45
CA VAL A 321 47.81 13.80 -6.10
C VAL A 321 48.84 13.52 -5.02
N GLN A 322 50.12 13.67 -5.38
CA GLN A 322 51.22 13.50 -4.44
C GLN A 322 51.40 14.77 -3.60
N ALA A 323 51.36 14.63 -2.27
CA ALA A 323 51.69 15.69 -1.33
C ALA A 323 52.39 15.12 -0.10
N PRO A 324 53.32 15.87 0.54
CA PRO A 324 53.91 15.47 1.80
C PRO A 324 52.87 15.50 2.92
N ILE A 325 52.85 14.47 3.76
CA ILE A 325 52.01 14.40 4.96
C ILE A 325 52.81 14.98 6.12
N ASP A 326 52.29 16.04 6.74
CA ASP A 326 52.93 16.66 7.90
C ASP A 326 52.85 15.73 9.13
N PRO A 327 54.00 15.23 9.65
CA PRO A 327 54.05 14.23 10.71
C PRO A 327 53.89 14.83 12.11
N ALA A 328 53.82 16.17 12.27
CA ALA A 328 53.66 16.80 13.57
C ALA A 328 52.39 16.30 14.27
N SER A 329 52.33 16.31 15.61
CA SER A 329 51.11 15.93 16.34
C SER A 329 49.95 16.86 15.99
N ALA A 330 48.76 16.32 15.77
CA ALA A 330 47.56 17.12 15.57
C ALA A 330 47.24 18.03 16.78
N TRP A 331 47.69 17.68 18.01
CA TRP A 331 47.60 18.57 19.17
C TRP A 331 48.29 19.92 18.99
N SER A 332 49.21 20.05 18.02
CA SER A 332 49.94 21.30 17.75
C SER A 332 49.07 22.45 17.21
N ILE A 333 47.82 22.18 16.82
CA ILE A 333 46.86 23.23 16.43
C ILE A 333 46.02 23.74 17.60
N PHE A 334 46.12 23.11 18.79
CA PHE A 334 45.38 23.50 19.99
C PHE A 334 46.27 24.29 20.95
N GLU A 335 45.65 25.23 21.66
CA GLU A 335 46.26 25.97 22.76
C GLU A 335 46.13 25.14 24.05
N GLN A 336 47.22 25.03 24.81
CA GLN A 336 47.29 24.27 26.07
C GLN A 336 46.67 22.85 26.01
N PRO A 337 47.14 21.96 25.12
CA PRO A 337 46.50 20.66 24.88
C PRO A 337 46.40 19.76 26.12
N ALA A 338 47.33 19.88 27.08
CA ALA A 338 47.28 19.12 28.33
C ALA A 338 46.06 19.49 29.20
N ALA A 339 45.76 20.78 29.35
CA ALA A 339 44.62 21.25 30.13
C ALA A 339 43.29 20.80 29.51
N LEU A 340 43.20 20.85 28.17
CA LEU A 340 42.03 20.42 27.43
C LEU A 340 41.75 18.91 27.58
N ARG A 341 42.82 18.09 27.55
CA ARG A 341 42.75 16.65 27.79
C ARG A 341 42.25 16.32 29.19
N GLU A 342 42.77 17.00 30.21
CA GLU A 342 42.30 16.82 31.59
C GLU A 342 40.84 17.24 31.76
N GLN A 343 40.46 18.38 31.21
CA GLN A 343 39.10 18.90 31.31
C GLN A 343 38.09 17.93 30.70
N LEU A 344 38.36 17.41 29.50
CA LEU A 344 37.48 16.43 28.87
C LEU A 344 37.51 15.08 29.59
N THR A 345 38.64 14.68 30.18
CA THR A 345 38.70 13.47 31.01
C THR A 345 37.78 13.60 32.23
N ARG A 346 37.73 14.77 32.87
CA ARG A 346 36.83 15.03 34.00
C ARG A 346 35.35 14.94 33.61
N SER A 347 34.96 15.38 32.41
CA SER A 347 33.57 15.26 31.97
C SER A 347 33.11 13.82 31.72
N LEU A 348 34.04 12.86 31.59
CA LEU A 348 33.71 11.43 31.45
C LEU A 348 33.41 10.74 32.78
N LEU A 349 33.75 11.38 33.90
CA LEU A 349 33.59 10.84 35.26
C LEU A 349 32.20 11.21 35.80
N VAL A 350 31.15 10.52 35.34
CA VAL A 350 29.76 10.77 35.73
C VAL A 350 29.33 9.82 36.85
N GLY A 351 28.96 10.36 38.01
CA GLY A 351 28.37 9.61 39.14
C GLY A 351 28.37 10.39 40.45
N ASP A 352 27.71 9.85 41.49
CA ASP A 352 27.48 10.55 42.77
C ASP A 352 28.70 10.58 43.73
N HIS A 353 29.73 9.78 43.46
CA HIS A 353 30.90 9.66 44.33
C HIS A 353 31.99 10.66 43.92
N LYS A 354 32.65 11.32 44.89
CA LYS A 354 33.81 12.19 44.64
C LYS A 354 35.10 11.35 44.58
N PRO A 355 35.68 11.09 43.40
CA PRO A 355 36.89 10.27 43.30
C PRO A 355 38.14 11.07 43.70
N THR A 356 39.22 10.36 44.03
CA THR A 356 40.53 10.98 44.26
C THR A 356 41.35 10.95 42.97
N PHE A 357 41.79 12.12 42.48
CA PHE A 357 42.64 12.20 41.29
C PHE A 357 44.05 11.71 41.59
N VAL A 358 44.39 10.55 41.04
CA VAL A 358 45.72 9.92 41.15
C VAL A 358 46.68 10.51 40.12
N ASP A 359 47.98 10.33 40.35
CA ASP A 359 48.99 10.72 39.39
C ASP A 359 48.90 9.86 38.12
N LEU A 360 49.18 10.45 36.95
CA LEU A 360 49.06 9.74 35.69
C LEU A 360 49.98 8.52 35.63
N GLU A 361 51.19 8.60 36.21
CA GLU A 361 52.12 7.47 36.21
C GLU A 361 51.54 6.27 36.98
N GLU A 362 50.78 6.53 38.04
CA GLU A 362 50.10 5.50 38.84
C GLU A 362 48.95 4.84 38.06
N SER A 363 48.12 5.64 37.38
CA SER A 363 47.07 5.12 36.48
C SER A 363 47.69 4.27 35.35
N LEU A 364 48.80 4.72 34.76
CA LEU A 364 49.48 3.98 33.69
C LEU A 364 50.18 2.70 34.19
N LYS A 365 50.72 2.70 35.43
CA LYS A 365 51.24 1.48 36.08
C LYS A 365 50.11 0.46 36.30
N THR A 366 48.94 0.93 36.72
CA THR A 366 47.76 0.08 36.91
C THR A 366 47.26 -0.48 35.58
N LEU A 367 47.11 0.38 34.56
CA LEU A 367 46.78 -0.02 33.19
C LEU A 367 47.74 -1.07 32.63
N ALA A 368 49.04 -0.92 32.90
CA ALA A 368 50.06 -1.84 32.40
C ALA A 368 50.01 -3.22 33.08
N ARG A 369 49.44 -3.34 34.28
CA ARG A 369 49.48 -4.58 35.06
C ARG A 369 48.81 -5.77 34.35
N PRO A 370 47.58 -5.65 33.79
CA PRO A 370 47.01 -6.71 32.97
C PRO A 370 47.86 -7.07 31.75
N PHE A 371 48.49 -6.08 31.09
CA PHE A 371 49.33 -6.31 29.90
C PHE A 371 50.72 -6.89 30.20
N LYS A 372 51.13 -6.96 31.47
CA LYS A 372 52.37 -7.65 31.90
C LYS A 372 52.20 -9.15 32.06
N ARG A 373 50.97 -9.66 31.93
CA ARG A 373 50.69 -11.10 31.94
C ARG A 373 51.46 -11.79 30.82
N GLU A 374 52.03 -12.94 31.14
CA GLU A 374 52.79 -13.82 30.25
C GLU A 374 52.02 -14.11 28.97
N GLN A 375 50.71 -14.37 29.04
CA GLN A 375 49.86 -14.60 27.86
C GLN A 375 49.89 -13.47 26.80
N PHE A 376 50.30 -12.25 27.18
CA PHE A 376 50.43 -11.09 26.27
C PHE A 376 51.87 -10.81 25.83
N SER A 377 52.81 -11.70 26.16
CA SER A 377 54.19 -11.62 25.71
C SER A 377 54.27 -11.73 24.18
N ARG A 378 55.09 -10.86 23.57
CA ARG A 378 55.27 -10.81 22.12
C ARG A 378 55.72 -12.14 21.51
N ARG A 379 56.38 -13.00 22.29
CA ARG A 379 56.85 -14.33 21.85
C ARG A 379 55.72 -15.29 21.46
N TYR A 380 54.51 -15.07 21.96
CA TYR A 380 53.34 -15.89 21.65
C TYR A 380 52.58 -15.42 20.40
N CYS A 381 53.09 -14.42 19.68
CA CYS A 381 52.51 -13.95 18.41
C CYS A 381 51.01 -13.59 18.50
N GLY A 382 50.54 -13.15 19.68
CA GLY A 382 49.15 -12.78 19.92
C GLY A 382 48.15 -13.94 19.98
N ILE A 383 48.61 -15.21 20.00
CA ILE A 383 47.76 -16.40 19.89
C ILE A 383 46.74 -16.54 21.03
N TYR A 384 47.13 -16.13 22.25
CA TYR A 384 46.29 -16.19 23.45
C TYR A 384 45.40 -14.95 23.63
N PHE A 385 45.49 -13.96 22.73
CA PHE A 385 44.69 -12.75 22.83
C PHE A 385 43.31 -12.95 22.21
N SER A 386 42.27 -12.81 23.03
CA SER A 386 40.86 -12.80 22.60
C SER A 386 40.42 -14.07 21.85
N ARG A 387 40.99 -15.23 22.20
CA ARG A 387 40.61 -16.55 21.68
C ARG A 387 40.34 -17.52 22.84
N ALA A 388 39.31 -18.35 22.71
CA ALA A 388 39.12 -19.50 23.59
C ALA A 388 40.06 -20.63 23.14
N LEU A 389 40.75 -21.28 24.09
CA LEU A 389 41.79 -22.28 23.79
C LEU A 389 41.28 -23.71 23.84
N THR A 390 40.13 -23.93 24.47
CA THR A 390 39.70 -25.26 24.87
C THR A 390 38.29 -25.61 24.40
N ARG A 391 37.49 -24.63 23.96
CA ARG A 391 36.09 -24.82 23.52
C ARG A 391 35.91 -25.77 22.34
N HIS A 392 36.96 -26.05 21.57
CA HIS A 392 36.91 -27.02 20.47
C HIS A 392 36.99 -28.48 20.96
N ALA A 393 37.38 -28.71 22.21
CA ALA A 393 37.51 -30.03 22.80
C ALA A 393 36.29 -30.38 23.65
N SER A 394 35.80 -31.60 23.54
CA SER A 394 34.77 -32.14 24.44
C SER A 394 35.35 -32.80 25.68
N ASP A 395 36.67 -33.01 25.71
CA ASP A 395 37.39 -33.69 26.76
C ASP A 395 38.85 -33.19 26.82
N LEU A 396 39.43 -33.15 28.03
CA LEU A 396 40.80 -32.67 28.25
C LEU A 396 41.85 -33.48 27.49
N THR A 397 41.61 -34.76 27.21
CA THR A 397 42.52 -35.60 26.44
C THR A 397 42.65 -35.17 24.98
N GLN A 398 41.74 -34.35 24.45
CA GLN A 398 41.82 -33.82 23.09
C GLN A 398 42.72 -32.58 22.98
N LEU A 399 43.10 -31.98 24.11
CA LEU A 399 43.94 -30.78 24.16
C LEU A 399 45.44 -31.09 24.15
N ARG A 400 45.82 -32.36 24.23
CA ARG A 400 47.21 -32.84 24.18
C ARG A 400 47.28 -34.24 23.59
N ASP A 401 48.42 -34.61 23.04
CA ASP A 401 48.71 -35.97 22.66
C ASP A 401 49.11 -36.79 23.91
N ALA A 402 48.54 -37.98 24.05
CA ALA A 402 48.83 -38.86 25.18
C ALA A 402 50.32 -39.31 25.21
N HIS A 403 50.92 -39.45 24.03
CA HIS A 403 52.30 -39.84 23.84
C HIS A 403 52.96 -38.89 22.84
N TYR A 404 53.81 -38.00 23.36
CA TYR A 404 54.63 -37.09 22.56
C TYR A 404 56.09 -37.28 23.00
N ALA A 405 57.04 -37.27 22.06
CA ALA A 405 58.46 -37.41 22.39
C ALA A 405 59.10 -36.02 22.48
N ALA A 406 59.00 -35.36 23.63
CA ALA A 406 59.56 -34.02 23.79
C ALA A 406 61.09 -34.05 23.86
N SER A 407 61.74 -33.11 23.17
CA SER A 407 63.18 -32.87 23.21
C SER A 407 63.46 -31.37 23.39
N PRO A 408 64.51 -30.95 24.12
CA PRO A 408 64.85 -29.54 24.28
C PRO A 408 65.05 -28.78 22.96
N ASP A 409 65.57 -29.43 21.92
CA ASP A 409 65.85 -28.79 20.62
C ASP A 409 64.60 -28.33 19.86
N SER A 410 63.46 -29.02 20.05
CA SER A 410 62.21 -28.67 19.37
C SER A 410 61.51 -27.43 19.96
N LEU A 411 61.94 -26.94 21.13
CA LEU A 411 61.36 -25.78 21.80
C LEU A 411 61.39 -24.50 20.94
N ALA A 412 62.48 -24.29 20.18
CA ALA A 412 62.63 -23.10 19.33
C ALA A 412 61.61 -23.05 18.18
N SER A 413 61.03 -24.20 17.80
CA SER A 413 60.05 -24.30 16.73
C SER A 413 58.59 -24.15 17.18
N LEU A 414 58.32 -24.05 18.49
CA LEU A 414 56.94 -24.01 18.99
C LEU A 414 56.20 -22.76 18.50
N TYR A 415 56.81 -21.58 18.54
CA TYR A 415 56.18 -20.30 18.13
C TYR A 415 56.85 -19.68 16.91
N PRO A 416 56.56 -20.18 15.68
CA PRO A 416 57.14 -19.63 14.45
C PRO A 416 56.52 -18.26 14.10
N ALA A 417 57.26 -17.44 13.34
CA ALA A 417 56.77 -16.12 12.90
C ALA A 417 55.51 -16.18 12.03
N THR A 418 55.31 -17.28 11.29
CA THR A 418 54.11 -17.54 10.46
C THR A 418 52.82 -17.63 11.27
N LEU A 419 52.91 -17.85 12.59
CA LEU A 419 51.74 -17.89 13.48
C LEU A 419 51.03 -16.53 13.55
N THR A 420 51.77 -15.43 13.44
CA THR A 420 51.19 -14.08 13.36
C THR A 420 50.22 -13.97 12.17
N ASP A 421 50.58 -14.54 11.01
CA ASP A 421 49.74 -14.50 9.81
C ASP A 421 48.42 -15.27 10.00
N ASP A 422 48.45 -16.45 10.62
CA ASP A 422 47.25 -17.23 10.92
C ASP A 422 46.32 -16.50 11.91
N VAL A 423 46.87 -15.85 12.93
CA VAL A 423 46.09 -15.05 13.91
C VAL A 423 45.43 -13.84 13.22
N HIS A 424 46.15 -13.15 12.33
CA HIS A 424 45.58 -12.04 11.54
C HIS A 424 44.51 -12.51 10.56
N LEU A 425 44.75 -13.64 9.88
CA LEU A 425 43.79 -14.23 8.95
C LEU A 425 42.51 -14.63 9.67
N LEU A 426 42.60 -15.27 10.83
CA LEU A 426 41.43 -15.65 11.62
C LEU A 426 40.57 -14.45 12.00
N ARG A 427 41.18 -13.34 12.43
CA ARG A 427 40.45 -12.11 12.77
C ARG A 427 39.76 -11.50 11.57
N THR A 428 40.48 -11.43 10.45
CA THR A 428 39.92 -10.93 9.19
C THR A 428 38.70 -11.76 8.78
N LEU A 429 38.82 -13.08 8.80
CA LEU A 429 37.73 -13.99 8.47
C LEU A 429 36.55 -13.89 9.44
N LYS A 430 36.80 -13.77 10.75
CA LYS A 430 35.73 -13.57 11.75
C LYS A 430 34.98 -12.26 11.52
N ASP A 431 35.67 -11.19 11.17
CA ASP A 431 35.06 -9.91 10.78
C ASP A 431 34.23 -10.06 9.50
N GLU A 432 34.77 -10.72 8.46
CA GLU A 432 34.05 -11.01 7.21
C GLU A 432 32.78 -11.84 7.47
N ARG A 433 32.86 -12.89 8.31
CA ARG A 433 31.71 -13.71 8.73
C ARG A 433 30.64 -12.85 9.41
N ASN A 434 31.03 -12.02 10.38
CA ASN A 434 30.10 -11.16 11.11
C ASN A 434 29.39 -10.17 10.17
N GLN A 435 30.10 -9.60 9.19
CA GLN A 435 29.53 -8.72 8.17
C GLN A 435 28.56 -9.48 7.24
N LEU A 436 28.91 -10.68 6.78
CA LEU A 436 28.04 -11.53 5.96
C LEU A 436 26.77 -11.95 6.72
N ASP A 437 26.89 -12.37 7.98
CA ASP A 437 25.75 -12.71 8.83
C ASP A 437 24.80 -11.50 8.97
N ALA A 438 25.35 -10.29 9.15
CA ALA A 438 24.56 -9.07 9.24
C ALA A 438 23.90 -8.67 7.91
N LEU A 439 24.58 -8.87 6.77
CA LEU A 439 24.02 -8.65 5.42
C LEU A 439 22.90 -9.65 5.09
N ILE A 440 23.08 -10.93 5.44
CA ILE A 440 22.07 -12.00 5.25
C ILE A 440 20.85 -11.73 6.15
N ALA A 441 21.09 -11.33 7.41
CA ALA A 441 20.03 -10.95 8.33
C ALA A 441 19.29 -9.66 7.92
N GLY A 442 19.85 -8.87 6.99
CA GLY A 442 19.29 -7.59 6.57
C GLY A 442 19.55 -6.44 7.55
N ARG A 443 20.43 -6.66 8.54
CA ARG A 443 20.92 -5.62 9.48
C ARG A 443 21.89 -4.66 8.79
N LEU A 444 22.64 -5.15 7.80
CA LEU A 444 23.45 -4.33 6.89
C LEU A 444 22.85 -4.35 5.47
N THR A 445 23.04 -3.27 4.73
CA THR A 445 22.63 -3.18 3.32
C THR A 445 23.84 -2.96 2.42
N ALA A 446 23.96 -3.78 1.37
CA ALA A 446 24.98 -3.62 0.34
C ALA A 446 24.56 -2.56 -0.69
N PRO A 447 25.33 -1.47 -0.86
CA PRO A 447 25.06 -0.48 -1.91
C PRO A 447 25.11 -1.13 -3.30
N GLY A 448 24.10 -0.90 -4.14
CA GLY A 448 24.03 -1.50 -5.49
C GLY A 448 23.58 -2.96 -5.55
N GLY A 449 23.21 -3.58 -4.41
CA GLY A 449 22.64 -4.93 -4.38
C GLY A 449 23.63 -6.07 -4.64
N VAL A 450 24.91 -5.75 -4.76
CA VAL A 450 26.03 -6.68 -4.96
C VAL A 450 27.06 -6.43 -3.87
N VAL A 451 27.58 -7.51 -3.29
CA VAL A 451 28.61 -7.52 -2.26
C VAL A 451 29.88 -8.04 -2.91
N ARG A 452 30.98 -7.29 -2.82
CA ARG A 452 32.29 -7.75 -3.30
C ARG A 452 33.06 -8.38 -2.15
N LEU A 453 33.35 -9.66 -2.26
CA LEU A 453 34.20 -10.39 -1.30
C LEU A 453 35.51 -10.73 -2.01
N ARG A 454 36.62 -10.13 -1.57
CA ARG A 454 37.97 -10.42 -2.09
C ARG A 454 38.08 -10.39 -3.63
N GLY A 455 37.31 -9.49 -4.27
CA GLY A 455 37.29 -9.31 -5.72
C GLY A 455 36.18 -10.07 -6.46
N GLU A 456 35.47 -11.00 -5.81
CA GLU A 456 34.33 -11.72 -6.38
C GLU A 456 33.01 -11.01 -6.03
N GLU A 457 32.08 -10.93 -7.00
CA GLU A 457 30.77 -10.30 -6.82
C GLU A 457 29.68 -11.30 -6.41
N PHE A 458 29.08 -11.08 -5.24
CA PHE A 458 27.98 -11.86 -4.69
C PHE A 458 26.68 -11.06 -4.67
N ARG A 459 25.64 -11.56 -5.33
CA ARG A 459 24.27 -11.06 -5.15
C ARG A 459 23.67 -11.59 -3.85
N LYS A 460 22.67 -10.89 -3.28
CA LYS A 460 22.01 -11.26 -2.01
C LYS A 460 21.66 -12.75 -1.87
N LYS A 461 21.16 -13.39 -2.92
CA LYS A 461 20.79 -14.82 -2.93
C LYS A 461 21.99 -15.78 -2.77
N ARG A 462 23.21 -15.36 -3.12
CA ARG A 462 24.44 -16.15 -3.04
C ARG A 462 25.27 -15.86 -1.79
N LEU A 463 24.88 -14.88 -0.96
CA LEU A 463 25.56 -14.57 0.30
C LEU A 463 25.62 -15.75 1.28
N PRO A 464 24.59 -16.61 1.42
CA PRO A 464 24.70 -17.80 2.26
C PRO A 464 25.81 -18.77 1.83
N ALA A 465 26.06 -18.88 0.52
CA ALA A 465 27.16 -19.70 0.00
C ALA A 465 28.53 -19.06 0.29
N ALA A 466 28.63 -17.73 0.18
CA ALA A 466 29.83 -17.00 0.58
C ALA A 466 30.11 -17.14 2.08
N LEU A 467 29.08 -17.07 2.93
CA LEU A 467 29.19 -17.29 4.37
C LEU A 467 29.64 -18.73 4.69
N ALA A 468 29.11 -19.72 3.98
CA ALA A 468 29.56 -21.10 4.15
C ALA A 468 31.05 -21.27 3.79
N ARG A 469 31.51 -20.66 2.68
CA ARG A 469 32.93 -20.64 2.31
C ARG A 469 33.80 -19.99 3.38
N VAL A 470 33.43 -18.79 3.86
CA VAL A 470 34.18 -18.09 4.92
C VAL A 470 34.21 -18.91 6.21
N ARG A 471 33.13 -19.62 6.56
CA ARG A 471 33.12 -20.55 7.71
C ARG A 471 34.10 -21.69 7.52
N THR A 472 34.13 -22.33 6.35
CA THR A 472 35.14 -23.36 6.05
C THR A 472 36.56 -22.81 6.17
N GLU A 473 36.83 -21.61 5.64
CA GLU A 473 38.14 -20.97 5.77
C GLU A 473 38.48 -20.65 7.24
N ILE A 474 37.50 -20.27 8.08
CA ILE A 474 37.68 -20.11 9.53
C ILE A 474 38.06 -21.46 10.16
N ASP A 475 37.28 -22.50 9.87
CA ASP A 475 37.48 -23.84 10.45
C ASP A 475 38.88 -24.37 10.11
N GLU A 476 39.37 -24.16 8.87
CA GLU A 476 40.72 -24.53 8.44
C GLU A 476 41.83 -23.79 9.20
N VAL A 477 41.64 -22.49 9.48
CA VAL A 477 42.61 -21.69 10.24
C VAL A 477 42.56 -22.05 11.73
N GLU A 478 41.37 -22.22 12.29
CA GLU A 478 41.18 -22.65 13.67
C GLU A 478 41.77 -24.05 13.90
N GLU A 479 41.61 -25.00 12.98
CA GLU A 479 42.23 -26.32 13.09
C GLU A 479 43.77 -26.24 13.14
N ARG A 480 44.39 -25.39 12.32
CA ARG A 480 45.86 -25.17 12.38
C ARG A 480 46.28 -24.61 13.74
N LEU A 481 45.54 -23.65 14.25
CA LEU A 481 45.80 -23.04 15.55
C LEU A 481 45.56 -24.01 16.71
N HIS A 482 44.51 -24.82 16.67
CA HIS A 482 44.25 -25.87 17.66
C HIS A 482 45.33 -26.96 17.64
N ARG A 483 45.81 -27.33 16.46
CA ARG A 483 46.94 -28.26 16.32
C ARG A 483 48.22 -27.69 16.93
N HIS A 484 48.47 -26.40 16.74
CA HIS A 484 49.58 -25.70 17.39
C HIS A 484 49.40 -25.67 18.92
N ASP A 485 48.22 -25.35 19.44
CA ASP A 485 47.95 -25.36 20.88
C ASP A 485 48.21 -26.76 21.46
N ARG A 486 47.69 -27.80 20.80
CA ARG A 486 47.90 -29.20 21.17
C ARG A 486 49.38 -29.56 21.18
N LEU A 487 50.15 -29.16 20.16
CA LEU A 487 51.58 -29.39 20.10
C LEU A 487 52.31 -28.73 21.27
N CYS A 488 51.99 -27.46 21.56
CA CYS A 488 52.56 -26.73 22.68
C CYS A 488 52.25 -27.41 24.02
N ARG A 489 50.99 -27.78 24.29
CA ARG A 489 50.60 -28.49 25.52
C ARG A 489 51.31 -29.85 25.64
N SER A 490 51.29 -30.64 24.56
CA SER A 490 51.92 -31.97 24.52
C SER A 490 53.40 -31.93 24.82
N TRP A 491 54.12 -30.96 24.24
CA TRP A 491 55.55 -30.77 24.48
C TRP A 491 55.81 -30.46 25.96
N HIS A 492 55.09 -29.51 26.56
CA HIS A 492 55.33 -29.10 27.95
C HIS A 492 54.91 -30.17 28.96
N GLN A 493 53.80 -30.87 28.73
CA GLN A 493 53.33 -31.95 29.61
C GLN A 493 54.22 -33.18 29.55
N ASP A 494 54.72 -33.56 28.37
CA ASP A 494 55.69 -34.65 28.27
C ASP A 494 57.04 -34.28 28.89
N MET A 495 57.52 -33.05 28.66
CA MET A 495 58.74 -32.57 29.32
C MET A 495 58.58 -32.50 30.85
N ALA A 496 57.44 -32.06 31.36
CA ALA A 496 57.11 -32.09 32.79
C ALA A 496 57.12 -33.51 33.35
N ARG A 497 56.64 -34.49 32.58
CA ARG A 497 56.68 -35.92 32.94
C ARG A 497 58.11 -36.45 33.00
N GLN A 498 58.96 -36.09 32.03
CA GLN A 498 60.38 -36.47 32.00
C GLN A 498 61.17 -35.87 33.16
N LEU A 499 60.93 -34.60 33.50
CA LEU A 499 61.56 -33.90 34.62
C LEU A 499 61.04 -34.35 36.01
N GLY A 500 59.86 -34.98 36.06
CA GLY A 500 59.30 -35.59 37.26
C GLY A 500 58.64 -34.61 38.23
N SER A 501 58.57 -34.99 39.51
CA SER A 501 58.15 -34.09 40.62
C SER A 501 56.70 -33.55 40.56
N GLY A 502 55.80 -34.21 39.83
CA GLY A 502 54.35 -33.92 39.85
C GLY A 502 53.88 -32.79 38.92
N TRP A 503 54.76 -32.19 38.12
CA TRP A 503 54.42 -31.02 37.28
C TRP A 503 53.45 -31.31 36.14
N GLN A 504 53.43 -32.54 35.61
CA GLN A 504 52.43 -32.92 34.58
C GLN A 504 51.00 -32.83 35.14
N ALA A 505 50.76 -33.40 36.33
CA ALA A 505 49.46 -33.34 36.98
C ALA A 505 49.06 -31.90 37.34
N TYR A 506 50.04 -31.06 37.69
CA TYR A 506 49.82 -29.63 37.94
C TYR A 506 49.36 -28.89 36.68
N LEU A 507 50.03 -29.09 35.53
CA LEU A 507 49.61 -28.52 34.25
C LEU A 507 48.22 -29.04 33.81
N ASP A 508 47.95 -30.33 33.99
CA ASP A 508 46.64 -30.94 33.69
C ASP A 508 45.51 -30.29 34.52
N GLY A 509 45.77 -30.01 35.80
CA GLY A 509 44.83 -29.34 36.70
C GLY A 509 44.53 -27.90 36.29
N LEU A 510 45.55 -27.12 35.91
CA LEU A 510 45.36 -25.76 35.40
C LEU A 510 44.60 -25.75 34.06
N LEU A 511 44.93 -26.66 33.15
CA LEU A 511 44.24 -26.79 31.88
C LEU A 511 42.77 -27.20 32.07
N ALA A 512 42.48 -28.05 33.06
CA ALA A 512 41.11 -28.42 33.45
C ALA A 512 40.30 -27.21 33.91
N LEU A 513 40.89 -26.32 34.70
CA LEU A 513 40.24 -25.07 35.12
C LEU A 513 40.00 -24.11 33.96
N VAL A 514 40.95 -23.98 33.02
CA VAL A 514 40.74 -23.16 31.81
C VAL A 514 39.57 -23.71 30.98
N HIS A 515 39.52 -25.03 30.76
CA HIS A 515 38.43 -25.69 30.03
C HIS A 515 37.08 -25.50 30.72
N TYR A 516 37.02 -25.73 32.04
CA TYR A 516 35.82 -25.47 32.83
C TYR A 516 35.35 -24.02 32.69
N ALA A 517 36.24 -23.06 32.94
CA ALA A 517 35.89 -21.64 32.93
C ALA A 517 35.45 -21.15 31.55
N GLU A 518 36.12 -21.57 30.47
CA GLU A 518 35.73 -21.20 29.09
C GLU A 518 34.33 -21.71 28.73
N HIS A 519 34.01 -22.96 29.06
CA HIS A 519 32.68 -23.51 28.77
C HIS A 519 31.59 -22.88 29.63
N ARG A 520 31.85 -22.62 30.92
CA ARG A 520 30.87 -21.96 31.80
C ARG A 520 30.63 -20.50 31.42
N LEU A 521 31.67 -19.76 31.04
CA LEU A 521 31.54 -18.40 30.51
C LEU A 521 30.72 -18.38 29.23
N ALA A 522 31.04 -19.28 28.29
CA ALA A 522 30.31 -19.36 27.02
C ALA A 522 28.83 -19.68 27.24
N ASP A 523 28.50 -20.63 28.12
CA ASP A 523 27.12 -21.01 28.45
C ASP A 523 26.35 -19.88 29.15
N LEU A 524 27.01 -19.17 30.07
CA LEU A 524 26.43 -18.02 30.78
C LEU A 524 26.10 -16.87 29.82
N TYR A 525 27.05 -16.47 28.97
CA TYR A 525 26.82 -15.41 27.98
C TYR A 525 25.84 -15.83 26.89
N ASP A 526 25.80 -17.10 26.53
CA ASP A 526 24.83 -17.61 25.57
C ASP A 526 23.41 -17.56 26.14
N ALA A 527 23.20 -18.02 27.37
CA ALA A 527 21.91 -17.97 28.04
C ALA A 527 21.44 -16.52 28.30
N GLN A 528 22.34 -15.63 28.71
CA GLN A 528 22.04 -14.20 28.86
C GLN A 528 21.63 -13.60 27.51
N GLY A 529 22.39 -13.89 26.45
CA GLY A 529 22.09 -13.44 25.11
C GLY A 529 20.75 -13.95 24.57
N MET A 530 20.33 -15.17 24.95
CA MET A 530 19.01 -15.72 24.62
C MET A 530 17.87 -15.00 25.34
N MET A 531 18.06 -14.68 26.62
CA MET A 531 17.10 -13.89 27.40
C MET A 531 16.97 -12.47 26.84
N HIS A 532 18.08 -11.77 26.59
CA HIS A 532 18.08 -10.45 25.96
C HIS A 532 17.47 -10.51 24.56
N ASN A 533 17.74 -11.55 23.76
CA ASN A 533 17.12 -11.73 22.45
C ASN A 533 15.60 -11.92 22.57
N ALA A 534 15.12 -12.75 23.50
CA ALA A 534 13.70 -12.94 23.74
C ALA A 534 13.03 -11.64 24.20
N ALA A 535 13.63 -10.92 25.14
CA ALA A 535 13.15 -9.62 25.60
C ALA A 535 13.08 -8.61 24.45
N ALA A 536 14.14 -8.49 23.63
CA ALA A 536 14.18 -7.60 22.48
C ALA A 536 13.13 -7.94 21.42
N VAL A 537 12.91 -9.24 21.14
CA VAL A 537 11.90 -9.70 20.18
C VAL A 537 10.48 -9.43 20.70
N VAL A 538 10.21 -9.71 21.98
CA VAL A 538 8.88 -9.55 22.59
C VAL A 538 8.53 -8.07 22.78
N THR A 539 9.51 -7.25 23.15
CA THR A 539 9.32 -5.80 23.31
C THR A 539 9.35 -5.03 21.99
N ALA A 540 9.68 -5.68 20.87
CA ALA A 540 9.84 -5.01 19.59
C ALA A 540 8.62 -4.15 19.22
N VAL A 541 7.41 -4.64 19.42
CA VAL A 541 6.21 -3.88 19.03
C VAL A 541 5.64 -2.99 20.14
N ASN A 542 6.42 -2.75 21.20
CA ASN A 542 5.98 -2.01 22.41
C ASN A 542 4.63 -2.54 22.94
N ARG A 543 4.29 -3.82 22.70
CA ARG A 543 3.07 -4.48 23.16
C ARG A 543 3.44 -5.90 23.56
N VAL A 544 3.50 -6.13 24.86
CA VAL A 544 3.87 -7.43 25.44
C VAL A 544 2.59 -8.25 25.65
N THR A 545 2.53 -9.46 25.11
CA THR A 545 1.43 -10.42 25.29
C THR A 545 1.77 -11.41 26.41
N ALA A 546 0.76 -12.12 26.93
CA ALA A 546 0.98 -13.18 27.92
C ALA A 546 1.96 -14.26 27.40
N ASP A 547 1.82 -14.68 26.14
CA ASP A 547 2.76 -15.62 25.49
C ASP A 547 4.17 -15.03 25.38
N GLY A 548 4.27 -13.73 25.14
CA GLY A 548 5.54 -13.00 25.15
C GLY A 548 6.21 -13.02 26.52
N VAL A 549 5.44 -12.77 27.58
CA VAL A 549 5.93 -12.90 28.97
C VAL A 549 6.37 -14.33 29.25
N ALA A 550 5.55 -15.33 28.92
CA ALA A 550 5.88 -16.74 29.13
C ALA A 550 7.19 -17.14 28.42
N ARG A 551 7.43 -16.62 27.21
CA ARG A 551 8.69 -16.82 26.49
C ARG A 551 9.89 -16.20 27.19
N VAL A 552 9.78 -14.95 27.66
CA VAL A 552 10.86 -14.26 28.39
C VAL A 552 11.13 -14.96 29.72
N VAL A 553 10.08 -15.37 30.45
CA VAL A 553 10.19 -16.19 31.65
C VAL A 553 10.89 -17.51 31.37
N GLY A 554 10.55 -18.21 30.28
CA GLY A 554 11.22 -19.45 29.89
C GLY A 554 12.73 -19.27 29.65
N GLN A 555 13.14 -18.21 28.93
CA GLN A 555 14.57 -17.92 28.75
C GLN A 555 15.25 -17.42 30.03
N GLY A 556 14.53 -16.67 30.88
CA GLY A 556 15.01 -16.29 32.20
C GLY A 556 15.22 -17.50 33.11
N ALA A 557 14.36 -18.51 33.04
CA ALA A 557 14.49 -19.75 33.80
C ALA A 557 15.72 -20.56 33.35
N GLU A 558 16.03 -20.57 32.06
CA GLU A 558 17.28 -21.14 31.54
C GLU A 558 18.51 -20.39 32.06
N LEU A 559 18.53 -19.06 31.99
CA LEU A 559 19.62 -18.25 32.56
C LEU A 559 19.78 -18.50 34.07
N TYR A 560 18.66 -18.56 34.81
CA TYR A 560 18.66 -18.91 36.22
C TYR A 560 19.27 -20.29 36.46
N SER A 561 18.90 -21.31 35.67
CA SER A 561 19.45 -22.66 35.81
C SER A 561 20.96 -22.70 35.57
N VAL A 562 21.46 -21.94 34.59
CA VAL A 562 22.90 -21.84 34.32
C VAL A 562 23.63 -21.20 35.50
N MET A 563 23.12 -20.10 36.05
CA MET A 563 23.70 -19.46 37.24
C MET A 563 23.65 -20.39 38.46
N ASP A 564 22.48 -20.97 38.78
CA ASP A 564 22.32 -21.89 39.91
C ASP A 564 23.31 -23.06 39.85
N ARG A 565 23.55 -23.63 38.66
CA ARG A 565 24.56 -24.68 38.47
C ARG A 565 25.98 -24.21 38.77
N ILE A 566 26.40 -23.06 38.25
CA ILE A 566 27.75 -22.50 38.50
C ILE A 566 28.01 -22.38 40.01
N TYR A 567 27.02 -21.90 40.77
CA TYR A 567 27.14 -21.78 42.23
C TYR A 567 27.10 -23.12 42.97
N ARG A 568 26.39 -24.15 42.47
CA ARG A 568 26.42 -25.51 43.04
C ARG A 568 27.72 -26.24 42.77
N GLU A 569 28.30 -26.02 41.58
CA GLU A 569 29.59 -26.59 41.17
C GLU A 569 30.76 -25.98 41.93
N ALA A 570 30.60 -24.77 42.50
CA ALA A 570 31.68 -24.02 43.13
C ALA A 570 32.42 -24.80 44.24
N ALA A 571 31.72 -25.66 44.99
CA ALA A 571 32.34 -26.51 46.03
C ALA A 571 33.27 -27.60 45.47
N GLN A 572 33.16 -27.94 44.18
CA GLN A 572 33.97 -28.95 43.51
C GLN A 572 35.23 -28.36 42.85
N VAL A 573 35.27 -27.03 42.69
CA VAL A 573 36.42 -26.32 42.13
C VAL A 573 37.48 -26.17 43.23
N HIS A 574 38.62 -26.82 43.04
CA HIS A 574 39.75 -26.73 43.95
C HIS A 574 40.86 -25.92 43.29
N ILE A 575 41.30 -24.87 43.98
CA ILE A 575 42.33 -23.95 43.49
C ILE A 575 43.59 -24.15 44.32
N ASP A 576 44.71 -24.36 43.65
CA ASP A 576 46.00 -24.51 44.32
C ASP A 576 46.51 -23.17 44.90
N PRO A 577 47.39 -23.20 45.91
CA PRO A 577 47.83 -21.98 46.60
C PRO A 577 48.45 -20.91 45.69
N ARG A 578 49.11 -21.29 44.58
CA ARG A 578 49.69 -20.29 43.66
C ARG A 578 48.59 -19.58 42.90
N LEU A 579 47.62 -20.32 42.37
CA LEU A 579 46.49 -19.74 41.66
C LEU A 579 45.57 -18.94 42.61
N ALA A 580 45.37 -19.38 43.85
CA ALA A 580 44.60 -18.65 44.86
C ALA A 580 45.22 -17.28 45.17
N ALA A 581 46.54 -17.24 45.39
CA ALA A 581 47.29 -16.00 45.61
C ALA A 581 47.18 -15.05 44.40
N ARG A 582 47.15 -15.59 43.17
CA ARG A 582 46.98 -14.81 41.94
C ARG A 582 45.59 -14.22 41.77
N LEU A 583 44.56 -15.00 42.12
CA LEU A 583 43.16 -14.56 42.12
C LEU A 583 42.85 -13.58 43.26
N GLY A 584 43.77 -13.45 44.23
CA GLY A 584 43.56 -12.61 45.41
C GLY A 584 42.53 -13.20 46.37
N ILE A 585 42.46 -14.53 46.44
CA ILE A 585 41.52 -15.26 47.28
C ILE A 585 42.29 -15.89 48.44
N ASP A 586 41.95 -15.49 49.67
CA ASP A 586 42.49 -16.06 50.91
C ASP A 586 41.60 -17.19 51.48
N THR A 587 40.47 -17.45 50.84
CA THR A 587 39.45 -18.45 51.21
C THR A 587 39.31 -19.54 50.13
N ASP A 588 38.32 -20.42 50.24
CA ASP A 588 37.96 -21.35 49.16
C ASP A 588 37.17 -20.65 48.03
N TRP A 589 37.12 -21.30 46.86
CA TRP A 589 36.45 -20.75 45.67
C TRP A 589 34.96 -20.47 45.87
N GLN A 590 34.24 -21.33 46.61
CA GLN A 590 32.82 -21.15 46.87
C GLN A 590 32.57 -19.90 47.73
N THR A 591 33.41 -19.67 48.74
CA THR A 591 33.34 -18.47 49.58
C THR A 591 33.63 -17.20 48.77
N ALA A 592 34.61 -17.23 47.85
CA ALA A 592 34.95 -16.09 46.99
C ALA A 592 33.83 -15.73 46.00
N LEU A 593 33.21 -16.75 45.38
CA LEU A 593 32.09 -16.56 44.45
C LEU A 593 30.82 -16.04 45.16
N GLY A 594 30.66 -16.34 46.45
CA GLY A 594 29.55 -15.93 47.29
C GLY A 594 28.33 -16.85 47.19
N LYS A 595 27.22 -16.44 47.81
CA LYS A 595 25.97 -17.21 47.83
C LYS A 595 25.00 -16.70 46.76
N PHE A 596 24.48 -17.60 45.93
CA PHE A 596 23.39 -17.29 45.01
C PHE A 596 22.07 -17.14 45.77
N THR A 597 21.46 -15.96 45.73
CA THR A 597 20.24 -15.62 46.49
C THR A 597 19.07 -15.22 45.60
N MET A 598 19.22 -15.27 44.28
CA MET A 598 18.16 -14.91 43.35
C MET A 598 17.07 -15.97 43.35
N THR A 599 15.82 -15.56 43.08
CA THR A 599 14.69 -16.49 42.95
C THR A 599 14.42 -16.84 41.47
N PRO A 600 13.86 -18.03 41.18
CA PRO A 600 13.48 -18.39 39.82
C PRO A 600 12.44 -17.41 39.24
N PRO A 601 12.55 -17.01 37.97
CA PRO A 601 11.61 -16.07 37.39
C PRO A 601 10.25 -16.72 37.12
N HIS A 602 9.18 -15.98 37.37
CA HIS A 602 7.83 -16.27 36.87
C HIS A 602 7.19 -14.98 36.35
N ALA A 603 5.97 -15.05 35.80
CA ALA A 603 5.35 -13.93 35.08
C ALA A 603 5.24 -12.62 35.88
N GLU A 604 5.10 -12.70 37.22
CA GLU A 604 4.94 -11.52 38.08
C GLU A 604 6.28 -10.92 38.54
N THR A 605 7.33 -11.73 38.62
CA THR A 605 8.67 -11.33 39.10
C THR A 605 9.68 -11.11 37.98
N ILE A 606 9.28 -11.30 36.71
CA ILE A 606 10.20 -11.24 35.57
C ILE A 606 10.90 -9.89 35.45
N ASN A 607 10.22 -8.78 35.74
CA ASN A 607 10.83 -7.45 35.66
C ASN A 607 11.96 -7.29 36.69
N ASP A 608 11.74 -7.72 37.92
CA ASP A 608 12.77 -7.69 38.97
C ASP A 608 13.93 -8.61 38.60
N PHE A 609 13.64 -9.82 38.11
CA PHE A 609 14.66 -10.74 37.62
C PHE A 609 15.51 -10.09 36.52
N MET A 610 14.89 -9.47 35.50
CA MET A 610 15.63 -8.78 34.44
C MET A 610 16.52 -7.68 35.00
N HIS A 611 16.00 -6.88 35.94
CA HIS A 611 16.71 -5.75 36.53
C HIS A 611 17.98 -6.18 37.29
N TYR A 612 17.93 -7.29 38.01
CA TYR A 612 19.06 -7.76 38.82
C TYR A 612 19.95 -8.81 38.14
N SER A 613 19.42 -9.55 37.16
CA SER A 613 20.14 -10.68 36.52
C SER A 613 21.47 -10.26 35.89
N ASP A 614 21.54 -9.10 35.23
CA ASP A 614 22.79 -8.62 34.62
C ASP A 614 23.88 -8.37 35.68
N GLY A 615 23.50 -7.90 36.88
CA GLY A 615 24.44 -7.76 37.99
C GLY A 615 25.03 -9.10 38.45
N TRP A 616 24.19 -10.13 38.57
CA TRP A 616 24.62 -11.50 38.90
C TRP A 616 25.46 -12.13 37.80
N VAL A 617 25.08 -11.96 36.53
CA VAL A 617 25.86 -12.44 35.38
C VAL A 617 27.22 -11.76 35.35
N ASN A 618 27.29 -10.45 35.57
CA ASN A 618 28.55 -9.70 35.62
C ASN A 618 29.44 -10.19 36.77
N ALA A 619 28.87 -10.44 37.96
CA ALA A 619 29.62 -10.97 39.09
C ALA A 619 30.18 -12.38 38.80
N ALA A 620 29.34 -13.31 38.34
CA ALA A 620 29.76 -14.68 38.03
C ALA A 620 30.75 -14.74 36.87
N SER A 621 30.51 -13.98 35.80
CA SER A 621 31.42 -13.92 34.64
C SER A 621 32.75 -13.27 34.99
N SER A 622 32.78 -12.24 35.85
CA SER A 622 34.04 -11.64 36.32
C SER A 622 34.90 -12.65 37.06
N TRP A 623 34.30 -13.47 37.94
CA TRP A 623 35.04 -14.54 38.64
C TRP A 623 35.52 -15.62 37.69
N LEU A 624 34.66 -16.11 36.80
CA LEU A 624 35.04 -17.15 35.83
C LEU A 624 36.09 -16.66 34.83
N ASP A 625 36.03 -15.40 34.36
CA ASP A 625 37.05 -14.84 33.47
C ASP A 625 38.37 -14.61 34.21
N GLY A 626 38.31 -14.22 35.49
CA GLY A 626 39.46 -14.22 36.39
C GLY A 626 40.10 -15.60 36.50
N LEU A 627 39.31 -16.64 36.80
CA LEU A 627 39.77 -18.03 36.89
C LEU A 627 40.40 -18.49 35.58
N ARG A 628 39.73 -18.25 34.44
CA ARG A 628 40.24 -18.58 33.10
C ARG A 628 41.59 -17.90 32.85
N ALA A 629 41.66 -16.59 33.05
CA ALA A 629 42.81 -15.79 32.67
C ALA A 629 44.00 -16.01 33.62
N ASP A 630 43.78 -16.20 34.93
CA ASP A 630 44.86 -16.45 35.89
C ASP A 630 45.31 -17.93 35.90
N ALA A 631 44.42 -18.89 35.59
CA ALA A 631 44.84 -20.28 35.38
C ALA A 631 45.66 -20.43 34.08
N LEU A 632 45.26 -19.76 33.00
CA LEU A 632 46.05 -19.72 31.76
C LEU A 632 47.41 -19.06 31.97
N GLU A 633 47.44 -17.97 32.73
CA GLU A 633 48.67 -17.28 33.06
C GLU A 633 49.63 -18.15 33.89
N GLU A 634 49.15 -18.81 34.95
CA GLU A 634 49.96 -19.73 35.74
C GLU A 634 50.39 -20.96 34.92
N LEU A 635 49.55 -21.43 34.00
CA LEU A 635 49.89 -22.49 33.05
C LEU A 635 51.09 -22.06 32.20
N LEU A 636 51.04 -20.89 31.56
CA LEU A 636 52.12 -20.39 30.70
C LEU A 636 53.41 -20.06 31.47
N LEU A 637 53.30 -19.54 32.70
CA LEU A 637 54.46 -19.33 33.58
C LEU A 637 55.12 -20.66 33.96
N THR A 638 54.32 -21.67 34.28
CA THR A 638 54.79 -23.02 34.61
C THR A 638 55.44 -23.67 33.40
N GLU A 639 54.83 -23.56 32.22
CA GLU A 639 55.43 -24.01 30.96
C GLU A 639 56.76 -23.32 30.67
N THR A 640 56.86 -22.02 30.94
CA THR A 640 58.10 -21.25 30.78
C THR A 640 59.19 -21.73 31.72
N MET A 641 58.84 -22.03 32.97
CA MET A 641 59.74 -22.61 33.95
C MET A 641 60.22 -23.99 33.48
N ILE A 642 59.32 -24.87 33.02
CA ILE A 642 59.66 -26.19 32.47
C ILE A 642 60.60 -26.06 31.28
N ALA A 643 60.30 -25.16 30.34
CA ALA A 643 61.12 -24.89 29.17
C ALA A 643 62.50 -24.29 29.52
N ARG A 644 62.61 -23.58 30.66
CA ARG A 644 63.90 -23.09 31.20
C ARG A 644 64.69 -24.23 31.82
N CYS A 645 64.10 -25.03 32.70
CA CYS A 645 64.76 -26.16 33.35
C CYS A 645 65.22 -27.21 32.35
N ALA A 646 64.40 -27.52 31.33
CA ALA A 646 64.73 -28.45 30.26
C ALA A 646 65.96 -28.00 29.42
N ARG A 647 66.17 -26.69 29.25
CA ARG A 647 67.35 -26.14 28.56
C ARG A 647 68.58 -25.98 29.46
N GLY A 648 68.37 -25.59 30.72
CA GLY A 648 69.43 -25.24 31.66
C GLY A 648 69.95 -26.41 32.50
N GLY A 649 69.27 -27.56 32.51
CA GLY A 649 69.63 -28.70 33.35
C GLY A 649 69.40 -28.47 34.86
N GLU A 650 68.66 -27.42 35.23
CA GLU A 650 68.32 -27.09 36.62
C GLU A 650 67.35 -28.15 37.20
N ALA A 651 67.59 -28.59 38.43
CA ALA A 651 66.69 -29.53 39.12
C ALA A 651 65.35 -28.88 39.46
N MET A 652 64.25 -29.57 39.16
CA MET A 652 62.89 -29.12 39.47
C MET A 652 62.53 -29.35 40.94
N VAL A 653 62.01 -28.32 41.60
CA VAL A 653 61.39 -28.44 42.93
C VAL A 653 60.07 -29.23 42.81
N ALA A 654 59.61 -29.87 43.89
CA ALA A 654 58.30 -30.53 43.94
C ALA A 654 57.16 -29.58 43.54
N ALA A 655 56.24 -30.06 42.69
CA ALA A 655 55.06 -29.31 42.30
C ALA A 655 54.09 -29.13 43.49
N PRO A 656 53.36 -28.00 43.57
CA PRO A 656 52.22 -27.89 44.46
C PRO A 656 51.13 -28.93 44.15
N ALA A 657 50.18 -29.10 45.07
CA ALA A 657 48.99 -29.90 44.78
C ALA A 657 48.25 -29.33 43.55
N PRO A 658 47.82 -30.17 42.59
CA PRO A 658 47.17 -29.70 41.39
C PRO A 658 45.79 -29.12 41.68
N SER A 659 45.45 -28.05 40.97
CA SER A 659 44.08 -27.55 40.87
C SER A 659 43.15 -28.61 40.26
N ARG A 660 41.85 -28.56 40.59
CA ARG A 660 40.84 -29.50 40.06
C ARG A 660 39.55 -28.77 39.68
N ALA A 661 39.07 -29.06 38.48
CA ALA A 661 37.73 -28.69 38.03
C ALA A 661 36.67 -29.70 38.52
N PRO A 662 35.37 -29.40 38.43
CA PRO A 662 34.31 -30.36 38.71
C PRO A 662 34.42 -31.60 37.79
N GLU A 663 34.04 -32.77 38.30
CA GLU A 663 34.14 -34.03 37.54
C GLU A 663 33.31 -34.04 36.25
N SER A 664 32.18 -33.34 36.27
CA SER A 664 31.29 -33.17 35.13
C SER A 664 30.65 -31.79 35.16
N TYR A 665 30.61 -31.14 34.01
CA TYR A 665 29.96 -29.85 33.80
C TYR A 665 29.44 -29.77 32.36
N PRO A 666 28.39 -28.96 32.09
CA PRO A 666 27.89 -28.83 30.73
C PRO A 666 28.95 -28.22 29.80
N LEU A 667 29.01 -28.73 28.58
CA LEU A 667 29.94 -28.27 27.55
C LEU A 667 29.20 -27.41 26.53
N LEU A 668 29.82 -26.30 26.15
CA LEU A 668 29.37 -25.48 25.03
C LEU A 668 30.51 -25.31 24.02
N LEU A 669 30.53 -26.22 23.04
CA LEU A 669 31.53 -26.21 21.96
C LEU A 669 31.35 -24.98 21.06
N ASP A 670 32.41 -24.59 20.36
CA ASP A 670 32.32 -23.53 19.35
C ASP A 670 31.31 -23.90 18.25
N GLY A 671 30.38 -22.99 17.96
CA GLY A 671 29.30 -23.21 16.98
C GLY A 671 28.07 -23.96 17.52
N ALA A 672 28.13 -24.49 18.74
CA ALA A 672 27.02 -25.17 19.41
C ALA A 672 26.11 -24.22 20.22
N GLU A 673 26.30 -22.90 20.10
CA GLU A 673 25.50 -21.90 20.81
C GLU A 673 24.01 -21.97 20.47
N ARG A 674 23.16 -21.58 21.43
CA ARG A 674 21.71 -21.57 21.25
C ARG A 674 21.33 -20.65 20.07
N LYS A 675 20.46 -21.14 19.19
CA LYS A 675 20.01 -20.38 18.01
C LYS A 675 19.14 -19.20 18.43
N ARG A 676 19.70 -17.99 18.34
CA ARG A 676 18.97 -16.74 18.54
C ARG A 676 18.01 -16.45 17.39
N GLN A 677 16.88 -15.84 17.72
CA GLN A 677 15.96 -15.34 16.70
C GLN A 677 16.57 -14.13 16.00
N GLN A 678 16.90 -14.30 14.72
CA GLN A 678 17.57 -13.29 13.90
C GLN A 678 16.59 -12.33 13.20
N GLN A 679 15.32 -12.72 13.05
CA GLN A 679 14.28 -11.92 12.41
C GLN A 679 13.03 -11.86 13.27
N LEU A 680 12.38 -10.70 13.32
CA LEU A 680 11.08 -10.55 13.95
C LEU A 680 10.02 -11.41 13.22
N GLY A 681 9.00 -11.88 13.95
CA GLY A 681 7.87 -12.58 13.34
C GLY A 681 7.15 -11.68 12.32
N TRP A 682 6.41 -12.26 11.37
CA TRP A 682 5.73 -11.51 10.30
C TRP A 682 4.95 -10.30 10.84
N TRP A 683 4.18 -10.49 11.90
CA TRP A 683 3.32 -9.45 12.48
C TRP A 683 4.13 -8.29 13.07
N ALA A 684 5.20 -8.60 13.80
CA ALA A 684 6.11 -7.58 14.32
C ALA A 684 6.82 -6.83 13.19
N ARG A 685 7.17 -7.53 12.10
CA ARG A 685 7.76 -6.89 10.91
C ARG A 685 6.77 -6.00 10.17
N PHE A 686 5.53 -6.42 10.02
CA PHE A 686 4.46 -5.57 9.47
C PHE A 686 4.25 -4.34 10.34
N GLN A 687 4.14 -4.51 11.66
CA GLN A 687 3.94 -3.39 12.57
C GLN A 687 5.15 -2.44 12.66
N ARG A 688 6.39 -2.92 12.48
CA ARG A 688 7.59 -2.07 12.42
C ARG A 688 7.98 -1.59 11.01
N ALA A 689 7.24 -2.01 9.97
CA ALA A 689 7.68 -1.86 8.57
C ALA A 689 9.10 -2.42 8.31
N ASP A 690 9.46 -3.52 8.99
CA ASP A 690 10.78 -4.14 8.95
C ASP A 690 10.95 -5.03 7.69
N GLY A 691 11.46 -4.39 6.64
CA GLY A 691 11.71 -4.95 5.32
C GLY A 691 10.71 -4.49 4.26
N MET A 692 11.09 -4.65 2.98
CA MET A 692 10.34 -4.09 1.84
C MET A 692 8.92 -4.66 1.72
N VAL A 693 8.72 -5.97 1.90
CA VAL A 693 7.40 -6.62 1.77
C VAL A 693 6.48 -6.26 2.95
N PRO A 694 6.87 -6.43 4.22
CA PRO A 694 6.03 -6.00 5.35
C PRO A 694 5.76 -4.49 5.35
N GLY A 695 6.75 -3.67 4.95
CA GLY A 695 6.58 -2.22 4.78
C GLY A 695 5.55 -1.86 3.71
N ALA A 696 5.60 -2.49 2.53
CA ALA A 696 4.63 -2.27 1.47
C ALA A 696 3.21 -2.71 1.86
N ALA A 697 3.08 -3.86 2.53
CA ALA A 697 1.79 -4.34 3.05
C ALA A 697 1.21 -3.36 4.08
N ARG A 698 2.04 -2.88 5.02
CA ARG A 698 1.63 -1.88 6.03
C ARG A 698 1.21 -0.57 5.38
N LEU A 699 1.95 -0.09 4.37
CA LEU A 699 1.59 1.11 3.61
C LEU A 699 0.24 0.94 2.90
N LEU A 700 0.00 -0.19 2.24
CA LEU A 700 -1.27 -0.46 1.56
C LEU A 700 -2.45 -0.49 2.53
N VAL A 701 -2.30 -1.15 3.69
CA VAL A 701 -3.36 -1.20 4.72
C VAL A 701 -3.59 0.17 5.35
N ALA A 702 -2.52 0.91 5.66
CA ALA A 702 -2.63 2.25 6.22
C ALA A 702 -3.28 3.23 5.23
N ALA A 703 -2.84 3.21 3.97
CA ALA A 703 -3.40 4.05 2.91
C ALA A 703 -4.87 3.71 2.64
N SER A 704 -5.26 2.44 2.63
CA SER A 704 -6.66 2.05 2.43
C SER A 704 -7.57 2.48 3.58
N ILE A 705 -7.11 2.41 4.83
CA ILE A 705 -7.85 2.94 5.99
C ILE A 705 -7.96 4.46 5.90
N VAL A 706 -6.87 5.18 5.62
CA VAL A 706 -6.90 6.64 5.48
C VAL A 706 -7.82 7.07 4.35
N VAL A 707 -7.75 6.39 3.19
CA VAL A 707 -8.68 6.62 2.06
C VAL A 707 -10.11 6.31 2.48
N ALA A 708 -10.37 5.23 3.22
CA ALA A 708 -11.70 4.88 3.73
C ALA A 708 -12.24 5.93 4.72
N VAL A 709 -11.39 6.52 5.56
CA VAL A 709 -11.77 7.58 6.52
C VAL A 709 -12.00 8.92 5.82
N LEU A 710 -11.12 9.30 4.89
CA LEU A 710 -11.27 10.53 4.09
C LEU A 710 -12.49 10.44 3.16
N SER A 711 -12.72 9.26 2.58
CA SER A 711 -13.95 9.00 1.82
C SER A 711 -15.16 8.91 2.74
N ALA A 712 -15.07 8.37 3.97
CA ALA A 712 -16.16 8.43 4.95
C ALA A 712 -16.52 9.87 5.34
N GLY A 713 -15.55 10.79 5.40
CA GLY A 713 -15.78 12.24 5.51
C GLY A 713 -16.40 12.86 4.26
N SER A 714 -16.27 12.19 3.11
CA SER A 714 -16.98 12.50 1.85
C SER A 714 -18.33 11.76 1.73
N PHE A 715 -18.65 10.86 2.67
CA PHE A 715 -19.89 10.07 2.69
C PHE A 715 -20.99 10.68 3.58
N THR A 716 -20.88 11.94 4.00
CA THR A 716 -22.08 12.76 4.21
C THR A 716 -22.67 13.11 2.83
N LYS A 717 -23.21 12.09 2.16
CA LYS A 717 -24.01 12.23 0.94
C LYS A 717 -25.25 13.04 1.30
N GLY A 718 -25.10 14.34 1.06
CA GLY A 718 -26.01 15.40 1.47
C GLY A 718 -25.33 16.78 1.44
N GLY A 719 -24.33 17.00 0.59
CA GLY A 719 -23.90 18.36 0.22
C GLY A 719 -23.42 19.30 1.34
N VAL A 720 -22.99 18.81 2.51
CA VAL A 720 -22.31 19.63 3.51
C VAL A 720 -21.12 18.85 4.07
N SER A 721 -19.93 19.16 3.55
CA SER A 721 -18.67 18.85 4.22
C SER A 721 -18.61 19.66 5.52
N ALA A 722 -18.25 19.03 6.65
CA ALA A 722 -17.96 19.72 7.90
C ALA A 722 -16.72 20.64 7.81
N TYR A 723 -16.00 20.63 6.68
CA TYR A 723 -14.88 21.51 6.36
C TYR A 723 -15.05 22.08 4.95
N GLY A 724 -15.71 23.24 4.87
CA GLY A 724 -15.60 24.23 3.78
C GLY A 724 -15.60 23.74 2.33
N SER A 725 -16.73 23.26 1.82
CA SER A 725 -16.98 23.22 0.38
C SER A 725 -18.12 24.19 0.02
N ASP A 726 -17.94 24.93 -1.07
CA ASP A 726 -19.00 25.71 -1.73
C ASP A 726 -20.28 24.85 -1.86
N PRO A 727 -21.47 25.36 -1.51
CA PRO A 727 -22.74 24.64 -1.71
C PRO A 727 -22.90 24.17 -3.15
N VAL A 728 -23.56 23.02 -3.36
CA VAL A 728 -23.69 22.38 -4.68
C VAL A 728 -25.15 22.40 -5.13
N ILE A 729 -25.37 22.80 -6.39
CA ILE A 729 -26.65 22.64 -7.11
C ILE A 729 -26.53 21.41 -8.01
N MET A 730 -27.48 20.49 -7.86
CA MET A 730 -27.58 19.30 -8.69
C MET A 730 -28.38 19.62 -9.95
N VAL A 731 -27.78 19.46 -11.12
CA VAL A 731 -28.42 19.70 -12.41
C VAL A 731 -28.75 18.36 -13.06
N TYR A 732 -30.00 18.16 -13.46
CA TYR A 732 -30.44 16.99 -14.22
C TYR A 732 -30.89 17.41 -15.63
N ASN A 733 -30.26 16.84 -16.65
CA ASN A 733 -30.61 17.08 -18.04
C ASN A 733 -31.46 15.93 -18.58
N GLY A 734 -32.77 16.12 -18.67
CA GLY A 734 -33.70 15.15 -19.26
C GLY A 734 -33.65 15.08 -20.79
N LEU A 735 -33.14 16.11 -21.47
CA LEU A 735 -33.16 16.20 -22.93
C LEU A 735 -32.23 15.17 -23.59
N GLY A 736 -32.58 14.76 -24.80
CA GLY A 736 -31.79 13.90 -25.69
C GLY A 736 -30.62 14.62 -26.38
N THR A 737 -30.18 15.76 -25.85
CA THR A 737 -29.01 16.52 -26.34
C THR A 737 -28.16 16.98 -25.15
N ASN A 738 -26.87 17.20 -25.38
CA ASN A 738 -26.01 17.84 -24.40
C ASN A 738 -26.43 19.31 -24.21
N VAL A 739 -26.32 19.80 -22.97
CA VAL A 739 -26.61 21.20 -22.62
C VAL A 739 -25.45 21.81 -21.84
N THR A 740 -25.31 23.12 -21.92
CA THR A 740 -24.38 23.91 -21.12
C THR A 740 -25.18 24.74 -20.14
N VAL A 741 -24.97 24.53 -18.85
CA VAL A 741 -25.66 25.24 -17.78
C VAL A 741 -24.68 26.19 -17.10
N ASN A 742 -25.03 27.47 -17.03
CA ASN A 742 -24.28 28.51 -16.35
C ASN A 742 -25.09 29.00 -15.14
N ILE A 743 -24.49 28.91 -13.94
CA ILE A 743 -25.05 29.41 -12.69
C ILE A 743 -24.06 30.40 -12.07
N ASP A 744 -24.46 31.67 -11.91
CA ASP A 744 -23.65 32.73 -11.28
C ASP A 744 -22.17 32.80 -11.73
N SER A 745 -21.91 32.61 -13.04
CA SER A 745 -20.58 32.54 -13.70
C SER A 745 -19.86 31.17 -13.71
N ARG A 746 -20.47 30.12 -13.15
CA ARG A 746 -19.97 28.74 -13.24
C ARG A 746 -20.69 27.99 -14.35
N SER A 747 -19.96 27.66 -15.42
CA SER A 747 -20.49 26.91 -16.56
C SER A 747 -20.09 25.43 -16.51
N LYS A 748 -21.04 24.54 -16.81
CA LYS A 748 -20.82 23.10 -16.89
C LYS A 748 -21.61 22.50 -18.06
N VAL A 749 -20.96 21.63 -18.82
CA VAL A 749 -21.64 20.79 -19.82
C VAL A 749 -22.26 19.59 -19.10
N VAL A 750 -23.56 19.40 -19.28
CA VAL A 750 -24.33 18.27 -18.76
C VAL A 750 -24.75 17.40 -19.95
N PRO A 751 -24.29 16.13 -20.03
CA PRO A 751 -24.64 15.25 -21.14
C PRO A 751 -26.14 14.98 -21.23
N ALA A 752 -26.62 14.52 -22.40
CA ALA A 752 -27.99 14.05 -22.59
C ALA A 752 -28.34 12.97 -21.54
N ARG A 753 -29.52 13.09 -20.91
CA ARG A 753 -30.06 12.15 -19.91
C ARG A 753 -29.14 11.88 -18.71
N ALA A 754 -28.30 12.85 -18.37
CA ALA A 754 -27.34 12.75 -17.28
C ALA A 754 -27.53 13.85 -16.24
N HIS A 755 -26.83 13.73 -15.12
CA HIS A 755 -26.77 14.77 -14.10
C HIS A 755 -25.34 15.27 -13.90
N ALA A 756 -25.20 16.47 -13.34
CA ALA A 756 -23.93 17.06 -12.97
C ALA A 756 -24.07 17.94 -11.73
N GLU A 757 -22.99 18.03 -10.97
CA GLU A 757 -22.86 18.92 -9.82
C GLU A 757 -22.19 20.24 -10.23
N ILE A 758 -22.79 21.37 -9.82
CA ILE A 758 -22.21 22.71 -9.99
C ILE A 758 -22.06 23.36 -8.61
N SER A 759 -20.82 23.61 -8.20
CA SER A 759 -20.52 24.34 -6.95
C SER A 759 -20.77 25.83 -7.10
N VAL A 760 -21.46 26.43 -6.14
CA VAL A 760 -21.78 27.87 -6.07
C VAL A 760 -21.23 28.50 -4.78
N PRO A 761 -20.81 29.77 -4.80
CA PRO A 761 -20.11 30.39 -3.66
C PRO A 761 -20.95 30.49 -2.38
N ALA A 762 -22.28 30.63 -2.50
CA ALA A 762 -23.20 30.75 -1.38
C ALA A 762 -24.61 30.28 -1.78
N LEU A 763 -25.40 29.78 -0.83
CA LEU A 763 -26.84 29.57 -1.02
C LEU A 763 -27.57 30.92 -1.01
N GLY A 764 -28.60 31.07 -1.83
CA GLY A 764 -29.36 32.30 -2.00
C GLY A 764 -30.00 32.38 -3.39
N LYS A 765 -30.08 33.59 -3.94
CA LYS A 765 -30.61 33.83 -5.28
C LYS A 765 -29.54 33.56 -6.33
N HIS A 766 -29.83 32.70 -7.29
CA HIS A 766 -28.96 32.28 -8.38
C HIS A 766 -29.56 32.68 -9.72
N HIS A 767 -28.72 33.12 -10.67
CA HIS A 767 -29.09 33.36 -12.05
C HIS A 767 -28.64 32.18 -12.93
N ILE A 768 -29.59 31.52 -13.59
CA ILE A 768 -29.37 30.32 -14.39
C ILE A 768 -29.59 30.64 -15.87
N VAL A 769 -28.60 30.32 -16.69
CA VAL A 769 -28.67 30.37 -18.16
C VAL A 769 -28.31 29.00 -18.72
N THR A 770 -29.22 28.40 -19.47
CA THR A 770 -29.00 27.10 -20.09
C THR A 770 -29.05 27.22 -21.60
N THR A 771 -28.00 26.73 -22.27
CA THR A 771 -27.90 26.71 -23.73
C THR A 771 -27.65 25.30 -24.25
N THR A 772 -28.02 25.07 -25.49
CA THR A 772 -27.57 23.90 -26.28
C THR A 772 -26.06 23.99 -26.59
N SER A 773 -25.45 22.89 -27.03
CA SER A 773 -24.03 22.86 -27.44
C SER A 773 -23.69 23.82 -28.59
N ASP A 774 -24.68 24.14 -29.45
CA ASP A 774 -24.54 25.12 -30.53
C ASP A 774 -24.89 26.57 -30.09
N GLY A 775 -25.04 26.80 -28.78
CA GLY A 775 -25.18 28.15 -28.20
C GLY A 775 -26.61 28.71 -28.20
N ARG A 776 -27.63 27.95 -28.60
CA ARG A 776 -29.03 28.41 -28.54
C ARG A 776 -29.53 28.39 -27.10
N ALA A 777 -30.17 29.48 -26.67
CA ALA A 777 -30.82 29.55 -25.37
C ALA A 777 -31.97 28.54 -25.27
N ILE A 778 -31.96 27.74 -24.20
CA ILE A 778 -33.06 26.86 -23.79
C ILE A 778 -33.94 27.63 -22.81
N GLU A 779 -33.35 28.12 -21.73
CA GLU A 779 -34.05 28.95 -20.74
C GLU A 779 -33.10 29.85 -19.94
N THR A 780 -33.66 30.91 -19.35
CA THR A 780 -32.97 31.83 -18.45
C THR A 780 -33.92 32.24 -17.36
N PHE A 781 -33.54 32.05 -16.09
CA PHE A 781 -34.39 32.37 -14.94
C PHE A 781 -33.57 32.55 -13.66
N ASP A 782 -34.17 33.18 -12.66
CA ASP A 782 -33.63 33.24 -11.31
C ASP A 782 -34.27 32.17 -10.42
N ALA A 783 -33.47 31.53 -9.55
CA ALA A 783 -33.95 30.58 -8.55
C ALA A 783 -33.38 30.88 -7.16
N GLU A 784 -34.10 30.50 -6.11
CA GLU A 784 -33.65 30.67 -4.72
C GLU A 784 -33.38 29.30 -4.09
N SER A 785 -32.16 29.10 -3.57
CA SER A 785 -31.77 27.88 -2.85
C SER A 785 -31.96 28.04 -1.33
N LYS A 786 -32.64 27.08 -0.69
CA LYS A 786 -32.97 27.15 0.73
C LYS A 786 -31.90 26.47 1.60
N ARG A 787 -31.69 27.00 2.82
CA ARG A 787 -30.81 26.37 3.81
C ARG A 787 -31.40 25.03 4.28
N GLY A 788 -30.60 23.96 4.24
CA GLY A 788 -30.98 22.62 4.70
C GLY A 788 -31.70 21.74 3.67
N GLY A 789 -31.65 22.08 2.38
CA GLY A 789 -32.05 21.21 1.26
C GLY A 789 -30.93 21.09 0.23
N HIS A 790 -31.05 20.11 -0.68
CA HIS A 790 -30.20 19.99 -1.86
C HIS A 790 -30.94 20.59 -3.06
N PRO A 791 -30.53 21.77 -3.57
CA PRO A 791 -31.19 22.38 -4.72
C PRO A 791 -30.97 21.54 -5.98
N VAL A 792 -32.05 21.27 -6.69
CA VAL A 792 -32.13 20.47 -7.91
C VAL A 792 -32.71 21.32 -9.03
N TYR A 793 -31.97 21.43 -10.12
CA TYR A 793 -32.40 22.05 -11.37
C TYR A 793 -32.69 20.98 -12.43
N ASN A 794 -33.95 20.87 -12.85
CA ASN A 794 -34.39 19.98 -13.92
C ASN A 794 -34.50 20.78 -15.22
N VAL A 795 -33.52 20.58 -16.11
CA VAL A 795 -33.36 21.38 -17.33
C VAL A 795 -34.62 21.33 -18.18
N ALA A 796 -35.17 22.51 -18.52
CA ALA A 796 -36.37 22.70 -19.32
C ALA A 796 -37.62 21.96 -18.82
N SER A 797 -37.63 21.51 -17.56
CA SER A 797 -38.67 20.58 -17.07
C SER A 797 -38.81 19.34 -17.97
N ALA A 798 -37.70 18.86 -18.54
CA ALA A 798 -37.68 17.82 -19.57
C ALA A 798 -37.64 16.38 -19.02
N ALA A 799 -37.93 16.16 -17.74
CA ALA A 799 -38.07 14.82 -17.19
C ALA A 799 -38.98 14.81 -15.95
N PRO A 800 -39.80 13.76 -15.75
CA PRO A 800 -40.48 13.52 -14.50
C PRO A 800 -39.46 13.15 -13.41
N LEU A 801 -39.62 13.73 -12.22
CA LEU A 801 -38.83 13.37 -11.05
C LEU A 801 -39.64 12.43 -10.16
N VAL A 802 -39.04 11.31 -9.74
CA VAL A 802 -39.69 10.30 -8.90
C VAL A 802 -38.87 10.11 -7.63
N ARG A 803 -39.54 10.22 -6.48
CA ARG A 803 -38.95 9.89 -5.19
C ARG A 803 -39.36 8.48 -4.80
N TRP A 804 -38.39 7.62 -4.56
CA TRP A 804 -38.63 6.25 -4.12
C TRP A 804 -37.68 5.86 -2.99
N THR A 805 -37.96 4.73 -2.35
CA THR A 805 -37.19 4.25 -1.20
C THR A 805 -36.60 2.89 -1.50
N ALA A 806 -35.27 2.80 -1.56
CA ALA A 806 -34.54 1.54 -1.63
C ALA A 806 -34.58 0.85 -0.27
N VAL A 807 -35.12 -0.36 -0.22
CA VAL A 807 -35.30 -1.12 1.02
C VAL A 807 -34.38 -2.33 1.05
N TYR A 808 -33.77 -2.55 2.20
CA TYR A 808 -32.85 -3.65 2.46
C TYR A 808 -33.33 -4.43 3.68
N GLY A 809 -33.43 -5.76 3.57
CA GLY A 809 -33.97 -6.60 4.65
C GLY A 809 -35.49 -6.53 4.75
N SER A 810 -36.05 -6.77 5.94
CA SER A 810 -37.49 -7.01 6.14
C SER A 810 -38.33 -5.76 6.46
N ILE A 811 -37.92 -4.58 6.00
CA ILE A 811 -38.67 -3.32 6.19
C ILE A 811 -39.76 -3.19 5.11
N ARG A 812 -40.88 -2.55 5.46
CA ARG A 812 -41.98 -2.28 4.53
C ARG A 812 -41.59 -1.17 3.55
N ALA A 813 -41.77 -1.42 2.24
CA ALA A 813 -41.55 -0.41 1.21
C ALA A 813 -42.52 0.77 1.35
N VAL A 814 -41.97 1.98 1.22
CA VAL A 814 -42.74 3.22 1.08
C VAL A 814 -43.11 3.37 -0.40
N PRO A 815 -44.38 3.62 -0.74
CA PRO A 815 -44.80 3.85 -2.12
C PRO A 815 -44.01 4.98 -2.78
N GLU A 816 -43.75 4.83 -4.07
CA GLU A 816 -43.07 5.85 -4.88
C GLU A 816 -43.96 7.09 -5.03
N GLU A 817 -43.34 8.28 -4.98
CA GLU A 817 -44.00 9.57 -5.10
C GLU A 817 -43.51 10.25 -6.40
N VAL A 818 -44.42 10.45 -7.36
CA VAL A 818 -44.12 11.20 -8.59
C VAL A 818 -44.26 12.69 -8.33
N LEU A 819 -43.18 13.45 -8.49
CA LEU A 819 -43.11 14.88 -8.20
C LEU A 819 -43.45 15.78 -9.40
N GLY A 820 -43.75 15.19 -10.56
CA GLY A 820 -43.99 15.91 -11.81
C GLY A 820 -42.68 16.37 -12.48
N THR A 821 -42.72 17.48 -13.22
CA THR A 821 -41.55 18.08 -13.89
C THR A 821 -41.11 19.41 -13.27
N PRO A 822 -40.85 19.52 -11.95
CA PRO A 822 -40.52 20.79 -11.33
C PRO A 822 -39.20 21.31 -11.89
N ARG A 823 -39.20 22.55 -12.43
CA ARG A 823 -37.99 23.17 -12.98
C ARG A 823 -36.91 23.34 -11.91
N TRP A 824 -37.31 23.74 -10.70
CA TRP A 824 -36.43 23.89 -9.54
C TRP A 824 -37.07 23.30 -8.30
N SER A 825 -36.30 22.57 -7.49
CA SER A 825 -36.79 21.99 -6.23
C SER A 825 -35.68 21.86 -5.20
N ASP A 826 -36.01 21.95 -3.91
CA ASP A 826 -35.09 21.60 -2.82
C ASP A 826 -35.43 20.19 -2.33
N SER A 827 -34.52 19.24 -2.51
CA SER A 827 -34.73 17.83 -2.15
C SER A 827 -33.97 17.46 -0.87
N ARG A 828 -34.55 16.57 -0.06
CA ARG A 828 -33.93 16.01 1.16
C ARG A 828 -33.95 14.48 1.04
N VAL A 829 -33.13 13.96 0.13
CA VAL A 829 -33.01 12.52 -0.13
C VAL A 829 -31.55 12.09 0.02
N ASP A 830 -31.33 10.81 0.32
CA ASP A 830 -29.99 10.24 0.52
C ASP A 830 -29.19 10.15 -0.80
N PHE A 831 -29.88 9.96 -1.93
CA PHE A 831 -29.28 9.86 -3.27
C PHE A 831 -30.06 10.70 -4.29
N LEU A 832 -29.35 11.55 -5.04
CA LEU A 832 -29.90 12.36 -6.14
C LEU A 832 -29.34 11.79 -7.46
N PHE A 833 -30.21 11.26 -8.31
CA PHE A 833 -29.91 10.75 -9.65
C PHE A 833 -28.80 9.67 -9.70
N ALA A 834 -28.54 9.04 -8.55
CA ALA A 834 -27.49 8.05 -8.37
C ALA A 834 -28.10 6.75 -7.85
N LYS A 835 -27.56 5.62 -8.34
CA LYS A 835 -28.00 4.31 -7.88
C LYS A 835 -27.71 4.15 -6.39
N PRO A 836 -28.68 3.70 -5.58
CA PRO A 836 -28.42 3.33 -4.20
C PRO A 836 -27.56 2.05 -4.16
N PRO A 837 -26.85 1.78 -3.04
CA PRO A 837 -25.98 0.61 -2.92
C PRO A 837 -26.76 -0.70 -3.03
N GLU A 838 -26.15 -1.78 -3.54
CA GLU A 838 -26.87 -3.07 -3.67
C GLU A 838 -27.15 -3.76 -2.32
N SER A 839 -26.39 -3.42 -1.28
CA SER A 839 -26.61 -3.89 0.08
C SER A 839 -26.15 -2.86 1.12
N ILE A 840 -26.70 -2.97 2.33
CA ILE A 840 -26.25 -2.18 3.49
C ILE A 840 -25.92 -3.12 4.65
N SER A 841 -24.85 -2.81 5.40
CA SER A 841 -24.47 -3.56 6.59
C SER A 841 -24.93 -2.82 7.86
N GLY A 842 -25.73 -3.45 8.71
CA GLY A 842 -26.21 -2.87 9.97
C GLY A 842 -26.67 -3.92 10.99
N LYS A 843 -26.77 -3.56 12.27
CA LYS A 843 -27.15 -4.47 13.38
C LYS A 843 -28.67 -4.74 13.50
N GLY A 844 -29.50 -4.18 12.60
CA GLY A 844 -30.96 -4.31 12.61
C GLY A 844 -31.49 -5.29 11.55
N SER A 845 -32.80 -5.57 11.58
CA SER A 845 -33.48 -6.47 10.62
C SER A 845 -33.62 -5.91 9.19
N GLY A 846 -33.17 -4.67 8.95
CA GLY A 846 -33.18 -4.02 7.65
C GLY A 846 -32.87 -2.53 7.74
N GLY A 847 -32.90 -1.82 6.61
CA GLY A 847 -32.79 -0.36 6.52
C GLY A 847 -33.34 0.15 5.19
N SER A 848 -33.47 1.48 5.06
CA SER A 848 -33.93 2.11 3.82
C SER A 848 -33.08 3.32 3.43
N ARG A 849 -33.09 3.67 2.15
CA ARG A 849 -32.48 4.88 1.59
C ARG A 849 -33.45 5.56 0.63
N SER A 850 -33.65 6.85 0.80
CA SER A 850 -34.46 7.68 -0.08
C SER A 850 -33.67 8.09 -1.33
N VAL A 851 -34.29 7.97 -2.49
CA VAL A 851 -33.69 8.25 -3.79
C VAL A 851 -34.60 9.21 -4.55
N LEU A 852 -34.04 10.26 -5.12
CA LEU A 852 -34.69 11.06 -6.16
C LEU A 852 -34.12 10.63 -7.50
N ASP A 853 -34.97 10.09 -8.35
CA ASP A 853 -34.60 9.64 -9.69
C ASP A 853 -35.19 10.55 -10.77
N GLY A 854 -34.48 10.63 -11.89
CA GLY A 854 -34.90 11.39 -13.06
C GLY A 854 -35.29 10.42 -14.15
N MET A 855 -36.54 10.48 -14.60
CA MET A 855 -37.10 9.49 -15.53
C MET A 855 -36.75 9.79 -17.00
N GLY A 856 -35.73 10.60 -17.28
CA GLY A 856 -35.31 10.97 -18.64
C GLY A 856 -34.81 9.79 -19.49
N ASP A 857 -34.35 8.72 -18.84
CA ASP A 857 -33.98 7.46 -19.49
C ASP A 857 -35.17 6.53 -19.78
N ALA A 858 -36.36 6.83 -19.25
CA ALA A 858 -37.57 6.05 -19.55
C ALA A 858 -38.07 6.36 -20.97
N ALA A 859 -38.84 5.43 -21.56
CA ALA A 859 -39.44 5.66 -22.88
C ALA A 859 -40.44 6.84 -22.82
N PRO A 860 -40.59 7.63 -23.90
CA PRO A 860 -41.44 8.82 -23.93
C PRO A 860 -42.87 8.58 -23.41
N GLN A 861 -43.47 7.45 -23.78
CA GLN A 861 -44.81 7.08 -23.34
C GLN A 861 -44.86 6.85 -21.83
N THR A 862 -43.82 6.24 -21.25
CA THR A 862 -43.73 6.03 -19.80
C THR A 862 -43.57 7.36 -19.07
N GLN A 863 -42.75 8.27 -19.59
CA GLN A 863 -42.59 9.60 -19.01
C GLN A 863 -43.90 10.38 -19.02
N VAL A 864 -44.63 10.35 -20.14
CA VAL A 864 -45.95 10.98 -20.26
C VAL A 864 -46.96 10.35 -19.30
N MET A 865 -47.00 9.02 -19.18
CA MET A 865 -47.93 8.32 -18.28
C MET A 865 -47.69 8.57 -16.79
N LEU A 866 -46.46 8.90 -16.38
CA LEU A 866 -46.15 9.28 -15.00
C LEU A 866 -46.77 10.62 -14.61
N LEU A 867 -47.02 11.50 -15.60
CA LEU A 867 -47.55 12.83 -15.37
C LEU A 867 -49.07 12.81 -15.39
N LYS A 868 -49.69 13.12 -14.25
CA LYS A 868 -51.15 13.29 -14.15
C LYS A 868 -51.63 14.63 -14.72
N ASP A 869 -50.71 15.59 -14.85
CA ASP A 869 -50.97 16.93 -15.36
C ASP A 869 -50.64 16.99 -16.86
N GLU A 870 -51.68 17.08 -17.70
CA GLU A 870 -51.56 17.15 -19.16
C GLU A 870 -50.73 18.35 -19.62
N ALA A 871 -50.73 19.47 -18.88
CA ALA A 871 -49.93 20.65 -19.24
C ALA A 871 -48.43 20.39 -19.06
N GLN A 872 -48.04 19.65 -18.02
CA GLN A 872 -46.65 19.23 -17.82
C GLN A 872 -46.20 18.25 -18.90
N ALA A 873 -47.04 17.26 -19.22
CA ALA A 873 -46.76 16.29 -20.28
C ALA A 873 -46.59 16.96 -21.65
N LYS A 874 -47.51 17.88 -21.99
CA LYS A 874 -47.43 18.71 -23.21
C LYS A 874 -46.13 19.52 -23.25
N ASN A 875 -45.80 20.24 -22.18
CA ASN A 875 -44.59 21.07 -22.13
C ASN A 875 -43.32 20.24 -22.33
N MET A 876 -43.20 19.13 -21.59
CA MET A 876 -42.08 18.19 -21.72
C MET A 876 -41.94 17.67 -23.16
N GLY A 877 -43.05 17.21 -23.77
CA GLY A 877 -43.06 16.73 -25.14
C GLY A 877 -42.63 17.79 -26.17
N LEU A 878 -43.08 19.05 -26.02
CA LEU A 878 -42.66 20.17 -26.87
C LEU A 878 -41.18 20.51 -26.67
N MET A 879 -40.64 20.42 -25.44
CA MET A 879 -39.21 20.66 -25.19
C MET A 879 -38.34 19.60 -25.86
N HIS A 880 -38.68 18.32 -25.75
CA HIS A 880 -37.98 17.25 -26.45
C HIS A 880 -38.04 17.43 -27.97
N ALA A 881 -39.23 17.66 -28.54
CA ALA A 881 -39.39 17.88 -29.98
C ALA A 881 -38.56 19.06 -30.51
N ARG A 882 -38.34 20.10 -29.68
CA ARG A 882 -37.59 21.30 -30.05
C ARG A 882 -36.08 21.14 -29.93
N PHE A 883 -35.60 20.42 -28.91
CA PHE A 883 -34.19 20.43 -28.52
C PHE A 883 -33.46 19.10 -28.67
N ASP A 884 -34.14 17.96 -28.62
CA ASP A 884 -33.48 16.65 -28.76
C ASP A 884 -32.78 16.51 -30.11
N ASP A 885 -31.73 15.68 -30.13
CA ASP A 885 -31.06 15.30 -31.37
C ASP A 885 -32.02 14.45 -32.25
N LEU A 886 -32.02 14.68 -33.56
CA LEU A 886 -32.84 13.94 -34.53
C LEU A 886 -32.36 12.50 -34.71
N ASP A 887 -31.09 12.24 -34.38
CA ASP A 887 -30.51 10.89 -34.38
C ASP A 887 -30.78 10.12 -33.07
N SER A 888 -31.41 10.75 -32.07
CA SER A 888 -31.73 10.11 -30.81
C SER A 888 -32.81 9.03 -30.96
N VAL A 889 -32.75 8.01 -30.10
CA VAL A 889 -33.68 6.86 -30.09
C VAL A 889 -35.16 7.30 -29.99
N ASP A 890 -35.43 8.44 -29.35
CA ASP A 890 -36.78 8.92 -29.07
C ASP A 890 -37.26 10.04 -29.99
N ALA A 891 -36.44 10.49 -30.94
CA ALA A 891 -36.73 11.65 -31.78
C ALA A 891 -38.06 11.52 -32.54
N GLU A 892 -38.26 10.41 -33.26
CA GLU A 892 -39.49 10.13 -34.03
C GLU A 892 -40.72 10.09 -33.10
N THR A 893 -40.58 9.51 -31.90
CA THR A 893 -41.67 9.41 -30.90
C THR A 893 -42.04 10.76 -30.30
N TRP A 894 -41.06 11.58 -29.90
CA TRP A 894 -41.32 12.90 -29.33
C TRP A 894 -41.89 13.87 -30.37
N LEU A 895 -41.42 13.82 -31.62
CA LEU A 895 -42.00 14.59 -32.71
C LEU A 895 -43.46 14.18 -32.98
N ALA A 896 -43.77 12.87 -33.00
CA ALA A 896 -45.13 12.38 -33.16
C ALA A 896 -46.05 12.72 -31.98
N TYR A 897 -45.54 12.70 -30.75
CA TYR A 897 -46.30 13.15 -29.58
C TYR A 897 -46.57 14.66 -29.64
N ALA A 898 -45.56 15.46 -29.99
CA ALA A 898 -45.70 16.90 -30.10
C ALA A 898 -46.64 17.34 -31.22
N HIS A 899 -46.70 16.60 -32.33
CA HIS A 899 -47.56 16.86 -33.50
C HIS A 899 -49.05 16.98 -33.16
N GLN A 900 -49.48 16.36 -32.07
CA GLN A 900 -50.86 16.42 -31.57
C GLN A 900 -51.25 17.82 -31.06
N PHE A 901 -50.27 18.70 -30.83
CA PHE A 901 -50.47 20.03 -30.26
C PHE A 901 -50.34 21.14 -31.32
N PRO A 902 -51.17 22.21 -31.24
CA PRO A 902 -51.12 23.32 -32.20
C PRO A 902 -49.76 24.01 -32.33
N GLU A 903 -48.95 24.01 -31.26
CA GLU A 903 -47.62 24.64 -31.23
C GLU A 903 -46.58 23.93 -32.11
N PHE A 904 -46.84 22.67 -32.48
CA PHE A 904 -45.90 21.88 -33.28
C PHE A 904 -45.60 22.52 -34.63
N GLY A 905 -46.57 23.16 -35.29
CA GLY A 905 -46.34 23.74 -36.62
C GLY A 905 -45.25 24.80 -36.66
N ALA A 906 -45.15 25.64 -35.61
CA ALA A 906 -44.10 26.66 -35.50
C ALA A 906 -42.74 26.02 -35.16
N LEU A 907 -42.73 25.07 -34.22
CA LEU A 907 -41.56 24.30 -33.81
C LEU A 907 -40.97 23.51 -34.98
N PHE A 908 -41.82 22.82 -35.75
CA PHE A 908 -41.44 22.01 -36.90
C PHE A 908 -40.77 22.87 -37.98
N LYS A 909 -41.35 24.04 -38.32
CA LYS A 909 -40.73 25.00 -39.25
C LYS A 909 -39.37 25.49 -38.74
N GLU A 910 -39.25 25.75 -37.43
CA GLU A 910 -37.96 26.13 -36.82
C GLU A 910 -36.92 25.03 -36.98
N ARG A 911 -37.29 23.76 -36.71
CA ARG A 911 -36.43 22.59 -36.84
C ARG A 911 -36.02 22.34 -38.29
N LEU A 912 -36.99 22.35 -39.21
CA LEU A 912 -36.76 22.12 -40.63
C LEU A 912 -35.86 23.20 -41.24
N ARG A 913 -36.02 24.47 -40.86
CA ARG A 913 -35.12 25.54 -41.32
C ARG A 913 -33.67 25.34 -40.87
N ARG A 914 -33.45 24.74 -39.69
CA ARG A 914 -32.10 24.47 -39.15
C ARG A 914 -31.48 23.22 -39.77
N ALA A 915 -32.27 22.19 -39.99
CA ALA A 915 -31.84 20.94 -40.58
C ALA A 915 -32.65 20.63 -41.86
N PRO A 916 -32.49 21.43 -42.94
CA PRO A 916 -33.32 21.34 -44.13
C PRO A 916 -33.11 20.06 -44.95
N ARG A 917 -32.15 19.21 -44.58
CA ARG A 917 -31.91 17.91 -45.24
C ARG A 917 -32.12 16.73 -44.31
N ASP A 918 -32.55 16.97 -43.08
CA ASP A 918 -32.82 15.89 -42.15
C ASP A 918 -33.99 15.04 -42.67
N VAL A 919 -33.72 13.74 -42.84
CA VAL A 919 -34.66 12.81 -43.45
C VAL A 919 -35.92 12.64 -42.60
N LEU A 920 -35.81 12.66 -41.27
CA LEU A 920 -36.95 12.49 -40.37
C LEU A 920 -37.90 13.69 -40.48
N LEU A 921 -37.37 14.92 -40.44
CA LEU A 921 -38.16 16.14 -40.62
C LEU A 921 -38.79 16.21 -42.01
N ARG A 922 -38.04 15.87 -43.07
CA ARG A 922 -38.58 15.85 -44.45
C ARG A 922 -39.66 14.80 -44.64
N ARG A 923 -39.56 13.64 -43.97
CA ARG A 923 -40.64 12.63 -43.96
C ARG A 923 -41.92 13.13 -43.31
N ILE A 924 -41.80 13.92 -42.23
CA ILE A 924 -42.95 14.59 -41.60
C ILE A 924 -43.52 15.62 -42.56
N GLU A 925 -42.68 16.47 -43.18
CA GLU A 925 -43.13 17.45 -44.17
C GLU A 925 -43.93 16.83 -45.32
N MET A 926 -43.48 15.68 -45.85
CA MET A 926 -44.19 14.93 -46.89
C MET A 926 -45.54 14.38 -46.44
N SER A 927 -45.65 14.01 -45.16
CA SER A 927 -46.88 13.45 -44.58
C SER A 927 -47.91 14.54 -44.30
N GLU A 928 -47.44 15.72 -43.91
CA GLU A 928 -48.24 16.92 -43.65
C GLU A 928 -48.55 17.74 -44.92
N ALA A 929 -47.81 17.51 -46.02
CA ALA A 929 -48.03 18.21 -47.27
C ALA A 929 -49.44 17.93 -47.80
N SER A 930 -50.20 19.00 -48.05
CA SER A 930 -51.52 18.88 -48.67
C SER A 930 -51.41 18.23 -50.06
N PRO A 931 -52.48 17.58 -50.56
CA PRO A 931 -52.49 17.00 -51.90
C PRO A 931 -52.04 17.96 -53.00
N GLU A 932 -52.26 19.27 -52.83
CA GLU A 932 -51.84 20.33 -53.75
C GLU A 932 -50.34 20.68 -53.60
N ARG A 933 -49.79 20.68 -52.38
CA ARG A 933 -48.38 21.00 -52.11
C ARG A 933 -47.45 19.83 -52.42
N LYS A 934 -47.94 18.59 -52.26
CA LYS A 934 -47.13 17.37 -52.36
C LYS A 934 -46.40 17.22 -53.71
N PRO A 935 -47.03 17.45 -54.89
CA PRO A 935 -46.31 17.39 -56.17
C PRO A 935 -45.14 18.37 -56.26
N ALA A 936 -45.32 19.60 -55.77
CA ALA A 936 -44.27 20.62 -55.77
C ALA A 936 -43.12 20.26 -54.80
N LEU A 937 -43.44 19.76 -53.60
CA LEU A 937 -42.44 19.27 -52.66
C LEU A 937 -41.64 18.08 -53.24
N CYS A 938 -42.31 17.14 -53.91
CA CYS A 938 -41.63 16.00 -54.53
C CYS A 938 -40.75 16.42 -55.72
N ALA A 939 -41.13 17.45 -56.46
CA ALA A 939 -40.31 18.04 -57.53
C ALA A 939 -39.08 18.76 -56.95
N GLU A 940 -39.23 19.51 -55.86
CA GLU A 940 -38.12 20.15 -55.13
C GLU A 940 -37.10 19.11 -54.64
N LEU A 941 -37.56 18.05 -53.98
CA LEU A 941 -36.68 16.99 -53.49
C LEU A 941 -36.00 16.21 -54.62
N ALA A 942 -36.69 16.03 -55.76
CA ALA A 942 -36.08 15.44 -56.95
C ALA A 942 -34.96 16.33 -57.50
N ALA A 943 -35.20 17.64 -57.62
CA ALA A 943 -34.18 18.59 -58.08
C ALA A 943 -32.99 18.68 -57.10
N GLU A 944 -33.25 18.64 -55.78
CA GLU A 944 -32.20 18.57 -54.76
C GLU A 944 -31.37 17.29 -54.88
N SER A 945 -32.01 16.14 -55.10
CA SER A 945 -31.32 14.87 -55.34
C SER A 945 -30.52 14.86 -56.63
N ASP A 946 -31.03 15.44 -57.71
CA ASP A 946 -30.33 15.51 -59.00
C ASP A 946 -29.11 16.48 -58.93
N ALA A 947 -29.21 17.53 -58.11
CA ALA A 947 -28.11 18.46 -57.85
C ALA A 947 -26.99 17.86 -56.97
N ARG A 948 -27.28 16.78 -56.25
CA ARG A 948 -26.35 16.08 -55.33
C ARG A 948 -26.44 14.57 -55.54
N PRO A 949 -25.97 14.07 -56.70
CA PRO A 949 -26.07 12.65 -57.03
C PRO A 949 -25.25 11.75 -56.11
N GLU A 950 -24.42 12.28 -55.22
CA GLU A 950 -23.68 11.55 -54.19
C GLU A 950 -24.47 11.32 -52.89
N ASP A 951 -25.56 12.07 -52.66
CA ASP A 951 -26.31 12.09 -51.42
C ASP A 951 -27.46 11.05 -51.42
N GLY A 952 -27.20 9.91 -50.78
CA GLY A 952 -28.17 8.81 -50.68
C GLY A 952 -29.44 9.16 -49.91
N ASP A 953 -29.38 10.11 -48.97
CA ASP A 953 -30.55 10.54 -48.18
C ASP A 953 -31.51 11.37 -49.03
N LEU A 954 -30.97 12.28 -49.85
CA LEU A 954 -31.77 13.02 -50.82
C LEU A 954 -32.35 12.10 -51.89
N LYS A 955 -31.59 11.09 -52.35
CA LYS A 955 -32.11 10.09 -53.30
C LYS A 955 -33.27 9.31 -52.70
N TYR A 956 -33.13 8.87 -51.45
CA TYR A 956 -34.21 8.22 -50.70
C TYR A 956 -35.45 9.12 -50.59
N LEU A 957 -35.29 10.38 -50.18
CA LEU A 957 -36.39 11.32 -50.01
C LEU A 957 -37.12 11.59 -51.35
N ALA A 958 -36.37 11.82 -52.43
CA ALA A 958 -36.91 12.07 -53.76
C ALA A 958 -37.77 10.91 -54.28
N LEU A 959 -37.28 9.68 -54.09
CA LEU A 959 -38.00 8.48 -54.51
C LEU A 959 -39.18 8.19 -53.57
N ARG A 960 -39.05 8.40 -52.25
CA ARG A 960 -40.11 8.18 -51.25
C ARG A 960 -41.32 9.09 -51.47
N CYS A 961 -41.08 10.33 -51.91
CA CYS A 961 -42.14 11.31 -52.09
C CYS A 961 -43.13 10.93 -53.21
N ARG A 962 -42.68 10.13 -54.19
CA ARG A 962 -43.43 9.69 -55.38
C ARG A 962 -44.31 8.46 -55.09
N ASP A 963 -45.16 8.12 -56.06
CA ASP A 963 -46.10 6.98 -55.93
C ASP A 963 -45.39 5.63 -55.76
N LYS A 964 -46.00 4.71 -55.01
CA LYS A 964 -45.50 3.35 -54.75
C LYS A 964 -45.62 2.40 -55.97
N SER A 965 -45.31 2.89 -57.17
CA SER A 965 -45.33 2.07 -58.39
C SER A 965 -44.24 1.00 -58.34
N ALA A 966 -44.41 -0.09 -59.11
CA ALA A 966 -43.38 -1.11 -59.25
C ALA A 966 -42.05 -0.54 -59.78
N ASP A 967 -42.12 0.55 -60.55
CA ASP A 967 -40.95 1.25 -61.06
C ASP A 967 -40.18 1.98 -59.96
N ILE A 968 -40.88 2.68 -59.06
CA ILE A 968 -40.24 3.33 -57.90
C ILE A 968 -39.62 2.29 -56.97
N LYS A 969 -40.24 1.13 -56.75
CA LYS A 969 -39.62 0.03 -55.99
C LYS A 969 -38.31 -0.45 -56.61
N ARG A 970 -38.26 -0.58 -57.94
CA ARG A 970 -37.03 -0.94 -58.68
C ARG A 970 -35.94 0.12 -58.52
N GLN A 971 -36.31 1.40 -58.67
CA GLN A 971 -35.36 2.51 -58.47
C GLN A 971 -34.83 2.57 -57.04
N MET A 972 -35.68 2.26 -56.05
CA MET A 972 -35.29 2.23 -54.64
C MET A 972 -34.32 1.07 -54.33
N ALA A 973 -34.53 -0.10 -54.96
CA ALA A 973 -33.60 -1.23 -54.87
C ALA A 973 -32.23 -0.90 -55.52
N GLN A 974 -32.23 -0.26 -56.69
CA GLN A 974 -30.99 0.23 -57.33
C GLN A 974 -30.27 1.27 -56.47
N ALA A 975 -31.01 2.18 -55.83
CA ALA A 975 -30.42 3.12 -54.87
C ALA A 975 -29.81 2.37 -53.67
N ARG A 976 -30.48 1.35 -53.13
CA ARG A 976 -29.92 0.53 -52.05
C ARG A 976 -28.63 -0.20 -52.44
N GLU A 977 -28.49 -0.63 -53.69
CA GLU A 977 -27.24 -1.22 -54.21
C GLU A 977 -26.11 -0.19 -54.32
N HIS A 978 -26.44 1.04 -54.74
CA HIS A 978 -25.46 2.12 -54.91
C HIS A 978 -24.99 2.72 -53.58
N TRP A 979 -25.89 2.89 -52.60
CA TRP A 979 -25.59 3.38 -51.26
C TRP A 979 -25.84 2.32 -50.19
N PRO A 980 -24.94 1.33 -50.05
CA PRO A 980 -25.21 0.19 -49.18
C PRO A 980 -25.24 0.53 -47.69
N ASP A 981 -24.57 1.60 -47.29
CA ASP A 981 -24.45 2.07 -45.91
C ASP A 981 -25.48 3.15 -45.54
N ASN A 982 -26.37 3.54 -46.46
CA ASN A 982 -27.42 4.51 -46.17
C ASN A 982 -28.55 3.86 -45.34
N MET A 983 -28.70 4.25 -44.08
CA MET A 983 -29.62 3.61 -43.14
C MET A 983 -31.10 3.76 -43.50
N TRP A 984 -31.49 4.82 -44.23
CA TRP A 984 -32.86 5.01 -44.67
C TRP A 984 -33.23 4.10 -45.85
N LEU A 985 -32.30 3.88 -46.78
CA LEU A 985 -32.43 2.88 -47.85
C LEU A 985 -32.40 1.45 -47.29
N VAL A 986 -31.56 1.18 -46.29
CA VAL A 986 -31.57 -0.09 -45.55
C VAL A 986 -32.91 -0.30 -44.86
N ARG A 987 -33.46 0.71 -44.17
CA ARG A 987 -34.79 0.64 -43.54
C ARG A 987 -35.86 0.34 -44.58
N TRP A 988 -35.85 1.02 -45.73
CA TRP A 988 -36.83 0.74 -46.78
C TRP A 988 -36.73 -0.70 -47.30
N SER A 989 -35.52 -1.16 -47.64
CA SER A 989 -35.28 -2.50 -48.19
C SER A 989 -35.67 -3.60 -47.19
N ALA A 990 -35.32 -3.44 -45.92
CA ALA A 990 -35.65 -4.41 -44.88
C ALA A 990 -37.17 -4.61 -44.75
N TYR A 991 -37.94 -3.52 -44.73
CA TYR A 991 -39.39 -3.57 -44.60
C TYR A 991 -40.08 -4.03 -45.90
N ASP A 992 -39.56 -3.68 -47.09
CA ASP A 992 -40.09 -4.21 -48.37
C ASP A 992 -39.90 -5.74 -48.44
N LYS A 993 -38.73 -6.25 -48.04
CA LYS A 993 -38.47 -7.70 -47.92
C LYS A 993 -39.37 -8.38 -46.89
N MET A 994 -39.59 -7.76 -45.73
CA MET A 994 -40.53 -8.27 -44.73
C MET A 994 -41.96 -8.38 -45.29
N GLN A 995 -42.44 -7.34 -45.98
CA GLN A 995 -43.77 -7.33 -46.61
C GLN A 995 -43.88 -8.36 -47.74
N ALA A 996 -42.79 -8.62 -48.45
CA ALA A 996 -42.67 -9.70 -49.42
C ALA A 996 -42.52 -11.10 -48.79
N SER A 997 -42.51 -11.21 -47.45
CA SER A 997 -42.24 -12.45 -46.69
C SER A 997 -40.84 -13.06 -46.91
N ASP A 998 -39.88 -12.28 -47.42
CA ASP A 998 -38.46 -12.63 -47.47
C ASP A 998 -37.78 -12.33 -46.13
N PHE A 999 -38.09 -13.14 -45.12
CA PHE A 999 -37.58 -12.93 -43.76
C PHE A 999 -36.07 -13.17 -43.65
N SER A 1000 -35.53 -14.12 -44.43
CA SER A 1000 -34.10 -14.43 -44.46
C SER A 1000 -33.29 -13.27 -45.04
N GLY A 1001 -33.80 -12.59 -46.08
CA GLY A 1001 -33.19 -11.40 -46.64
C GLY A 1001 -33.36 -10.14 -45.77
N ALA A 1002 -34.47 -10.02 -45.03
CA ALA A 1002 -34.73 -8.88 -44.14
C ALA A 1002 -33.90 -8.91 -42.84
N ALA A 1003 -33.68 -10.09 -42.25
CA ALA A 1003 -32.98 -10.24 -40.97
C ALA A 1003 -31.59 -9.57 -40.89
N PRO A 1004 -30.66 -9.74 -41.86
CA PRO A 1004 -29.36 -9.07 -41.81
C PRO A 1004 -29.47 -7.54 -41.91
N GLU A 1005 -30.45 -7.02 -42.66
CA GLU A 1005 -30.65 -5.57 -42.81
C GLU A 1005 -31.25 -4.93 -41.56
N LEU A 1006 -32.22 -5.59 -40.91
CA LEU A 1006 -32.70 -5.14 -39.60
C LEU A 1006 -31.59 -5.18 -38.54
N ALA A 1007 -30.74 -6.21 -38.55
CA ALA A 1007 -29.59 -6.29 -37.64
C ALA A 1007 -28.58 -5.15 -37.87
N LEU A 1008 -28.41 -4.71 -39.12
CA LEU A 1008 -27.59 -3.55 -39.45
C LEU A 1008 -28.18 -2.25 -38.89
N LEU A 1009 -29.51 -2.06 -39.00
CA LEU A 1009 -30.21 -0.90 -38.43
C LEU A 1009 -30.07 -0.84 -36.90
N VAL A 1010 -30.28 -1.96 -36.20
CA VAL A 1010 -30.13 -2.04 -34.74
C VAL A 1010 -28.73 -1.65 -34.27
N ARG A 1011 -27.70 -1.98 -35.05
CA ARG A 1011 -26.31 -1.65 -34.70
C ARG A 1011 -25.92 -0.22 -35.05
N SER A 1012 -26.46 0.33 -36.15
CA SER A 1012 -25.86 1.47 -36.83
C SER A 1012 -26.76 2.70 -36.90
N SER A 1013 -27.99 2.63 -36.38
CA SER A 1013 -28.91 3.77 -36.36
C SER A 1013 -29.77 3.80 -35.09
N PRO A 1014 -29.40 4.60 -34.07
CA PRO A 1014 -30.13 4.66 -32.80
C PRO A 1014 -31.61 5.04 -32.97
N ALA A 1015 -31.93 6.03 -33.82
CA ALA A 1015 -33.30 6.43 -34.13
C ALA A 1015 -34.16 5.31 -34.74
N ASN A 1016 -33.55 4.30 -35.37
CA ASN A 1016 -34.25 3.17 -35.99
C ASN A 1016 -34.14 1.86 -35.18
N ALA A 1017 -33.34 1.85 -34.11
CA ALA A 1017 -32.96 0.62 -33.43
C ALA A 1017 -34.10 -0.05 -32.67
N ASP A 1018 -35.02 0.73 -32.06
CA ASP A 1018 -36.09 0.18 -31.22
C ASP A 1018 -37.07 -0.67 -32.04
N ASP A 1019 -37.64 -0.11 -33.11
CA ASP A 1019 -38.56 -0.84 -34.00
C ASP A 1019 -37.87 -1.95 -34.82
N ALA A 1020 -36.63 -1.71 -35.28
CA ALA A 1020 -35.88 -2.71 -36.02
C ALA A 1020 -35.54 -3.94 -35.15
N ALA A 1021 -35.23 -3.75 -33.86
CA ALA A 1021 -34.93 -4.83 -32.94
C ALA A 1021 -36.17 -5.70 -32.66
N VAL A 1022 -37.33 -5.07 -32.44
CA VAL A 1022 -38.60 -5.81 -32.25
C VAL A 1022 -38.89 -6.65 -33.49
N ASN A 1023 -38.85 -6.07 -34.68
CA ASN A 1023 -39.11 -6.80 -35.93
C ASN A 1023 -38.08 -7.90 -36.20
N LEU A 1024 -36.79 -7.64 -35.92
CA LEU A 1024 -35.74 -8.66 -36.01
C LEU A 1024 -36.00 -9.83 -35.07
N ALA A 1025 -36.41 -9.56 -33.83
CA ALA A 1025 -36.75 -10.60 -32.87
C ALA A 1025 -37.95 -11.44 -33.35
N ARG A 1026 -39.01 -10.81 -33.85
CA ARG A 1026 -40.19 -11.50 -34.41
C ARG A 1026 -39.80 -12.45 -35.54
N ILE A 1027 -39.06 -11.96 -36.54
CA ILE A 1027 -38.69 -12.80 -37.70
C ILE A 1027 -37.63 -13.86 -37.35
N ARG A 1028 -36.67 -13.57 -36.46
CA ARG A 1028 -35.71 -14.60 -35.98
C ARG A 1028 -36.43 -15.74 -35.28
N ARG A 1029 -37.38 -15.44 -34.38
CA ARG A 1029 -38.21 -16.45 -33.72
C ARG A 1029 -39.02 -17.29 -34.73
N LEU A 1030 -39.38 -16.72 -35.88
CA LEU A 1030 -40.09 -17.41 -36.95
C LEU A 1030 -39.17 -18.36 -37.74
N ILE A 1031 -38.01 -17.88 -38.21
CA ILE A 1031 -37.04 -18.61 -39.05
C ILE A 1031 -36.24 -19.64 -38.23
N GLU A 1032 -35.80 -19.27 -37.04
CA GLU A 1032 -34.91 -20.06 -36.16
C GLU A 1032 -35.59 -20.30 -34.80
N PRO A 1033 -36.18 -21.49 -34.58
CA PRO A 1033 -36.83 -21.83 -33.32
C PRO A 1033 -35.81 -21.85 -32.17
N GLY A 1034 -36.02 -21.00 -31.16
CA GLY A 1034 -35.10 -20.89 -30.01
C GLY A 1034 -33.98 -19.87 -30.17
N ALA A 1035 -34.03 -19.02 -31.21
CA ALA A 1035 -33.08 -17.92 -31.39
C ALA A 1035 -32.95 -17.06 -30.12
N ASP A 1036 -31.70 -16.80 -29.71
CA ASP A 1036 -31.41 -15.90 -28.59
C ASP A 1036 -31.72 -14.45 -29.00
N THR A 1037 -32.76 -13.90 -28.37
CA THR A 1037 -33.20 -12.51 -28.54
C THR A 1037 -32.84 -11.63 -27.36
N ALA A 1038 -32.23 -12.17 -26.29
CA ALA A 1038 -31.87 -11.41 -25.10
C ALA A 1038 -30.84 -10.32 -25.40
N THR A 1039 -29.87 -10.62 -26.27
CA THR A 1039 -28.85 -9.65 -26.72
C THR A 1039 -29.47 -8.46 -27.46
N LEU A 1040 -30.57 -8.66 -28.20
CA LEU A 1040 -31.32 -7.59 -28.87
C LEU A 1040 -32.10 -6.72 -27.89
N GLY A 1041 -32.56 -7.28 -26.76
CA GLY A 1041 -33.24 -6.52 -25.69
C GLY A 1041 -32.40 -5.37 -25.16
N SER A 1042 -31.07 -5.52 -25.07
CA SER A 1042 -30.17 -4.44 -24.66
C SER A 1042 -30.15 -3.23 -25.60
N LYS A 1043 -30.65 -3.38 -26.84
CA LYS A 1043 -30.67 -2.35 -27.88
C LYS A 1043 -32.06 -1.76 -28.13
N SER A 1044 -33.10 -2.31 -27.49
CA SER A 1044 -34.48 -1.83 -27.63
C SER A 1044 -35.22 -1.94 -26.30
N ARG A 1045 -35.69 -0.80 -25.80
CA ARG A 1045 -36.47 -0.74 -24.55
C ARG A 1045 -37.81 -1.44 -24.72
N ARG A 1046 -38.44 -1.31 -25.90
CA ARG A 1046 -39.70 -2.00 -26.23
C ARG A 1046 -39.51 -3.52 -26.24
N LEU A 1047 -38.48 -4.01 -26.92
CA LEU A 1047 -38.17 -5.44 -26.96
C LEU A 1047 -37.79 -5.97 -25.57
N ASN A 1048 -36.98 -5.24 -24.81
CA ASN A 1048 -36.59 -5.66 -23.46
C ASN A 1048 -37.80 -5.88 -22.56
N ARG A 1049 -38.78 -4.96 -22.58
CA ARG A 1049 -40.02 -5.10 -21.82
C ARG A 1049 -40.83 -6.31 -22.28
N LEU A 1050 -40.94 -6.56 -23.58
CA LEU A 1050 -41.64 -7.73 -24.13
C LEU A 1050 -40.95 -9.04 -23.70
N LEU A 1051 -39.61 -9.10 -23.71
CA LEU A 1051 -38.84 -10.25 -23.26
C LEU A 1051 -38.90 -10.45 -21.75
N GLU A 1052 -38.96 -9.38 -20.95
CA GLU A 1052 -39.14 -9.43 -19.51
C GLU A 1052 -40.52 -10.02 -19.14
N ILE A 1053 -41.57 -9.64 -19.87
CA ILE A 1053 -42.93 -10.19 -19.70
C ILE A 1053 -43.03 -11.64 -20.20
N GLU A 1054 -42.20 -12.05 -21.15
CA GLU A 1054 -42.24 -13.40 -21.73
C GLU A 1054 -41.36 -14.42 -20.99
N ASN A 1055 -40.17 -14.00 -20.53
CA ASN A 1055 -39.16 -14.90 -19.95
C ASN A 1055 -38.38 -14.29 -18.75
N GLY A 1056 -38.74 -13.10 -18.27
CA GLY A 1056 -37.99 -12.40 -17.22
C GLY A 1056 -38.19 -12.99 -15.81
N PRO A 1057 -37.21 -12.81 -14.89
CA PRO A 1057 -37.37 -13.18 -13.49
C PRO A 1057 -38.32 -12.19 -12.79
N LEU A 1058 -39.62 -12.54 -12.77
CA LEU A 1058 -40.65 -11.71 -12.15
C LEU A 1058 -40.82 -12.06 -10.65
N PRO A 1059 -40.78 -11.07 -9.73
CA PRO A 1059 -41.12 -11.24 -8.32
C PRO A 1059 -42.46 -11.95 -8.11
N THR A 1060 -42.61 -12.66 -6.98
CA THR A 1060 -43.81 -13.49 -6.69
C THR A 1060 -45.11 -12.69 -6.74
N ASP A 1061 -45.06 -11.43 -6.35
CA ASP A 1061 -46.15 -10.44 -6.32
C ASP A 1061 -46.30 -9.62 -7.61
N SER A 1062 -45.46 -9.86 -8.63
CA SER A 1062 -45.50 -9.06 -9.85
C SER A 1062 -46.80 -9.29 -10.66
N PRO A 1063 -47.55 -8.21 -10.99
CA PRO A 1063 -48.76 -8.31 -11.81
C PRO A 1063 -48.49 -8.79 -13.24
N LEU A 1064 -47.23 -8.74 -13.71
CA LEU A 1064 -46.85 -9.22 -15.04
C LEU A 1064 -46.87 -10.75 -15.14
N ARG A 1065 -46.85 -11.47 -14.01
CA ARG A 1065 -46.94 -12.95 -14.00
C ARG A 1065 -48.26 -13.46 -14.57
N ALA A 1066 -49.30 -12.64 -14.61
CA ALA A 1066 -50.56 -12.98 -15.26
C ALA A 1066 -50.36 -13.30 -16.76
N TYR A 1067 -49.42 -12.65 -17.45
CA TYR A 1067 -49.08 -12.97 -18.84
C TYR A 1067 -48.35 -14.32 -18.98
N HIS A 1068 -47.48 -14.71 -18.04
CA HIS A 1068 -46.89 -16.06 -18.00
C HIS A 1068 -47.96 -17.14 -17.79
N LYS A 1069 -48.92 -16.88 -16.89
CA LYS A 1069 -50.05 -17.79 -16.63
C LYS A 1069 -50.95 -17.91 -17.87
N LEU A 1070 -51.25 -16.80 -18.54
CA LEU A 1070 -51.97 -16.78 -19.81
C LEU A 1070 -51.24 -17.63 -20.85
N ALA A 1071 -49.95 -17.35 -21.09
CA ALA A 1071 -49.15 -18.05 -22.11
C ALA A 1071 -48.97 -19.57 -21.86
N THR A 1072 -49.18 -20.03 -20.62
CA THR A 1072 -49.11 -21.46 -20.22
C THR A 1072 -50.48 -22.13 -20.11
N GLY A 1073 -51.57 -21.42 -20.46
CA GLY A 1073 -52.93 -21.97 -20.47
C GLY A 1073 -53.64 -21.98 -19.11
N ARG A 1074 -53.08 -21.34 -18.08
CA ARG A 1074 -53.70 -21.20 -16.73
C ARG A 1074 -54.64 -19.99 -16.70
N LEU A 1075 -55.72 -20.05 -17.50
CA LEU A 1075 -56.55 -18.89 -17.83
C LEU A 1075 -57.23 -18.24 -16.61
N ASN A 1076 -57.83 -19.03 -15.71
CA ASN A 1076 -58.51 -18.50 -14.51
C ASN A 1076 -57.54 -17.74 -13.61
N GLU A 1077 -56.37 -18.33 -13.38
CA GLU A 1077 -55.35 -17.67 -12.57
C GLU A 1077 -54.72 -16.45 -13.24
N ALA A 1078 -54.77 -16.36 -14.58
CA ALA A 1078 -54.34 -15.17 -15.30
C ALA A 1078 -55.39 -14.04 -15.17
N SER A 1079 -56.68 -14.37 -15.29
CA SER A 1079 -57.77 -13.38 -15.16
C SER A 1079 -57.95 -12.86 -13.73
N ASP A 1080 -57.57 -13.64 -12.72
CA ASP A 1080 -57.81 -13.31 -11.31
C ASP A 1080 -56.59 -12.65 -10.64
N ALA A 1081 -55.43 -12.62 -11.30
CA ALA A 1081 -54.16 -12.19 -10.72
C ALA A 1081 -53.88 -10.67 -10.78
N VAL A 1082 -54.83 -9.81 -11.15
CA VAL A 1082 -54.58 -8.37 -11.37
C VAL A 1082 -55.62 -7.51 -10.67
N THR A 1083 -55.21 -6.74 -9.65
CA THR A 1083 -56.12 -5.87 -8.86
C THR A 1083 -55.86 -4.37 -8.95
N ASP A 1084 -54.67 -3.92 -9.35
CA ASP A 1084 -54.27 -2.52 -9.13
C ASP A 1084 -54.25 -1.66 -10.42
N ASP A 1085 -54.29 -2.29 -11.60
CA ASP A 1085 -54.35 -1.63 -12.92
C ASP A 1085 -55.58 -2.13 -13.71
N PRO A 1086 -56.68 -1.36 -13.69
CA PRO A 1086 -57.92 -1.76 -14.35
C PRO A 1086 -57.79 -1.95 -15.88
N ALA A 1087 -56.88 -1.23 -16.55
CA ALA A 1087 -56.67 -1.39 -18.00
C ALA A 1087 -55.93 -2.71 -18.30
N ARG A 1088 -54.93 -3.06 -17.51
CA ARG A 1088 -54.20 -4.32 -17.65
C ARG A 1088 -55.05 -5.55 -17.33
N ALA A 1089 -55.85 -5.46 -16.26
CA ALA A 1089 -56.80 -6.52 -15.93
C ALA A 1089 -57.78 -6.77 -17.09
N ALA A 1090 -58.31 -5.70 -17.68
CA ALA A 1090 -59.19 -5.76 -18.84
C ALA A 1090 -58.50 -6.35 -20.09
N HIS A 1091 -57.24 -5.99 -20.35
CA HIS A 1091 -56.42 -6.54 -21.44
C HIS A 1091 -56.25 -8.05 -21.30
N ILE A 1092 -55.77 -8.51 -20.14
CA ILE A 1092 -55.53 -9.94 -19.88
C ILE A 1092 -56.83 -10.73 -19.95
N LEU A 1093 -57.93 -10.20 -19.39
CA LEU A 1093 -59.23 -10.84 -19.45
C LEU A 1093 -59.73 -11.02 -20.90
N ARG A 1094 -59.53 -10.04 -21.79
CA ARG A 1094 -59.88 -10.17 -23.22
C ARG A 1094 -59.06 -11.25 -23.91
N LEU A 1095 -57.75 -11.30 -23.70
CA LEU A 1095 -56.90 -12.34 -24.29
C LEU A 1095 -57.19 -13.73 -23.70
N ALA A 1096 -57.44 -13.82 -22.39
CA ALA A 1096 -57.82 -15.07 -21.72
C ALA A 1096 -59.16 -15.60 -22.25
N ALA A 1097 -60.16 -14.73 -22.40
CA ALA A 1097 -61.46 -15.09 -22.97
C ALA A 1097 -61.37 -15.54 -24.45
N ALA A 1098 -60.39 -15.02 -25.19
CA ALA A 1098 -60.11 -15.41 -26.57
C ALA A 1098 -59.20 -16.66 -26.69
N SER A 1099 -58.80 -17.29 -25.57
CA SER A 1099 -57.89 -18.43 -25.56
C SER A 1099 -58.60 -19.79 -25.67
N ASP A 1100 -57.89 -20.80 -26.15
CA ASP A 1100 -58.34 -22.20 -26.13
C ASP A 1100 -58.52 -22.67 -24.67
N GLY A 1101 -59.74 -23.08 -24.32
CA GLY A 1101 -60.10 -23.51 -22.97
C GLY A 1101 -60.77 -22.45 -22.10
N ALA A 1102 -61.09 -21.27 -22.64
CA ALA A 1102 -61.87 -20.25 -21.94
C ALA A 1102 -63.32 -20.73 -21.68
N ASP A 1103 -63.81 -20.54 -20.45
CA ASP A 1103 -65.19 -20.86 -20.10
C ASP A 1103 -66.18 -19.73 -20.45
N ALA A 1104 -67.47 -20.07 -20.46
CA ALA A 1104 -68.54 -19.12 -20.79
C ALA A 1104 -68.62 -17.93 -19.82
N GLY A 1105 -68.21 -18.10 -18.56
CA GLY A 1105 -68.19 -17.04 -17.55
C GLY A 1105 -67.12 -15.99 -17.84
N MET A 1106 -65.92 -16.43 -18.23
CA MET A 1106 -64.82 -15.56 -18.64
C MET A 1106 -65.17 -14.74 -19.89
N ILE A 1107 -65.79 -15.38 -20.88
CA ILE A 1107 -66.27 -14.71 -22.11
C ILE A 1107 -67.29 -13.62 -21.76
N LYS A 1108 -68.28 -13.94 -20.91
CA LYS A 1108 -69.28 -12.97 -20.46
C LYS A 1108 -68.66 -11.78 -19.72
N ARG A 1109 -67.68 -12.02 -18.84
CA ARG A 1109 -66.94 -10.95 -18.14
C ARG A 1109 -66.16 -10.06 -19.11
N ALA A 1110 -65.48 -10.64 -20.10
CA ALA A 1110 -64.73 -9.88 -21.09
C ALA A 1110 -65.64 -8.99 -21.97
N MET A 1111 -66.82 -9.49 -22.36
CA MET A 1111 -67.78 -8.71 -23.15
C MET A 1111 -68.52 -7.63 -22.34
N ALA A 1112 -68.46 -7.67 -21.00
CA ALA A 1112 -69.04 -6.66 -20.12
C ALA A 1112 -68.08 -5.52 -19.76
N LEU A 1113 -66.81 -5.57 -20.21
CA LEU A 1113 -65.83 -4.53 -19.95
C LEU A 1113 -66.20 -3.20 -20.66
N PRO A 1114 -65.91 -2.03 -20.05
CA PRO A 1114 -65.95 -0.76 -20.77
C PRO A 1114 -65.10 -0.83 -22.04
N PHE A 1115 -65.68 -0.44 -23.18
CA PHE A 1115 -65.13 -0.71 -24.51
C PHE A 1115 -63.66 -0.25 -24.67
N GLY A 1116 -63.33 0.97 -24.25
CA GLY A 1116 -61.97 1.51 -24.36
C GLY A 1116 -60.97 1.07 -23.29
N GLN A 1117 -61.41 0.41 -22.21
CA GLN A 1117 -60.53 0.05 -21.10
C GLN A 1117 -59.69 -1.18 -21.47
N GLY A 1118 -58.36 -1.04 -21.53
CA GLY A 1118 -57.48 -2.17 -21.90
C GLY A 1118 -57.66 -2.63 -23.35
N LEU A 1119 -58.03 -1.70 -24.24
CA LEU A 1119 -58.19 -1.90 -25.66
C LEU A 1119 -56.93 -1.42 -26.40
N ASP A 1120 -56.33 -2.29 -27.19
CA ASP A 1120 -55.09 -2.04 -27.93
C ASP A 1120 -55.04 -2.87 -29.23
N SER A 1121 -53.94 -2.79 -29.99
CA SER A 1121 -53.79 -3.51 -31.26
C SER A 1121 -54.00 -5.02 -31.13
N ALA A 1122 -53.63 -5.63 -30.01
CA ALA A 1122 -53.82 -7.06 -29.78
C ALA A 1122 -55.28 -7.42 -29.43
N THR A 1123 -55.90 -6.63 -28.56
CA THR A 1123 -57.21 -6.94 -27.98
C THR A 1123 -58.39 -6.45 -28.81
N ILE A 1124 -58.23 -5.43 -29.67
CA ILE A 1124 -59.26 -5.01 -30.65
C ILE A 1124 -59.65 -6.18 -31.55
N TRP A 1125 -58.64 -6.85 -32.12
CA TRP A 1125 -58.81 -7.95 -33.06
C TRP A 1125 -59.28 -9.24 -32.39
N ALA A 1126 -58.77 -9.55 -31.19
CA ALA A 1126 -59.26 -10.67 -30.40
C ALA A 1126 -60.71 -10.47 -29.93
N GLY A 1127 -61.05 -9.25 -29.50
CA GLY A 1127 -62.41 -8.86 -29.11
C GLY A 1127 -63.40 -8.93 -30.26
N LEU A 1128 -63.03 -8.47 -31.46
CA LEU A 1128 -63.85 -8.58 -32.66
C LEU A 1128 -64.18 -10.04 -33.02
N ALA A 1129 -63.18 -10.92 -33.01
CA ALA A 1129 -63.41 -12.35 -33.25
C ALA A 1129 -64.28 -13.00 -32.17
N LEU A 1130 -64.04 -12.68 -30.90
CA LEU A 1130 -64.81 -13.23 -29.80
C LEU A 1130 -66.28 -12.79 -29.86
N ALA A 1131 -66.52 -11.49 -30.10
CA ALA A 1131 -67.86 -10.94 -30.27
C ALA A 1131 -68.59 -11.62 -31.45
N THR A 1132 -67.90 -11.79 -32.59
CA THR A 1132 -68.47 -12.43 -33.78
C THR A 1132 -68.78 -13.91 -33.55
N ARG A 1133 -67.89 -14.66 -32.89
CA ARG A 1133 -68.07 -16.10 -32.61
C ARG A 1133 -69.24 -16.37 -31.66
N HIS A 1134 -69.51 -15.46 -30.72
CA HIS A 1134 -70.52 -15.62 -29.68
C HIS A 1134 -71.78 -14.75 -29.85
N GLY A 1135 -71.89 -14.01 -30.96
CA GLY A 1135 -73.10 -13.24 -31.31
C GLY A 1135 -73.29 -11.92 -30.55
N TYR A 1136 -72.22 -11.27 -30.10
CA TYR A 1136 -72.25 -9.92 -29.51
C TYR A 1136 -72.15 -8.81 -30.57
N ASP A 1137 -72.44 -7.55 -30.20
CA ASP A 1137 -72.29 -6.41 -31.11
C ASP A 1137 -70.83 -6.19 -31.50
N THR A 1138 -70.59 -6.00 -32.80
CA THR A 1138 -69.25 -5.85 -33.40
C THR A 1138 -68.98 -4.43 -33.88
N ARG A 1139 -69.97 -3.51 -33.83
CA ARG A 1139 -69.86 -2.18 -34.45
C ARG A 1139 -68.70 -1.37 -33.87
N GLN A 1140 -68.61 -1.26 -32.54
CA GLN A 1140 -67.56 -0.50 -31.88
C GLN A 1140 -66.16 -1.08 -32.16
N TYR A 1141 -66.02 -2.41 -32.21
CA TYR A 1141 -64.76 -3.07 -32.55
C TYR A 1141 -64.35 -2.81 -34.01
N ARG A 1142 -65.30 -2.81 -34.95
CA ARG A 1142 -65.03 -2.48 -36.37
C ARG A 1142 -64.64 -1.01 -36.53
N GLU A 1143 -65.31 -0.10 -35.82
CA GLU A 1143 -64.96 1.32 -35.80
C GLU A 1143 -63.56 1.54 -35.21
N ALA A 1144 -63.24 0.90 -34.09
CA ALA A 1144 -61.91 0.96 -33.48
C ALA A 1144 -60.81 0.37 -34.38
N ALA A 1145 -61.08 -0.76 -35.06
CA ALA A 1145 -60.15 -1.34 -36.03
C ALA A 1145 -59.87 -0.42 -37.22
N ARG A 1146 -60.89 0.31 -37.71
CA ARG A 1146 -60.71 1.34 -38.75
C ARG A 1146 -59.97 2.58 -38.23
N ALA A 1147 -60.28 3.00 -37.01
CA ALA A 1147 -59.70 4.18 -36.37
C ALA A 1147 -58.21 3.99 -36.00
N ALA A 1148 -57.73 2.74 -35.88
CA ALA A 1148 -56.32 2.41 -35.65
C ALA A 1148 -55.37 2.78 -36.81
N ALA A 1149 -55.86 3.48 -37.85
CA ALA A 1149 -55.16 4.15 -38.94
C ALA A 1149 -54.19 3.29 -39.78
N GLY A 1150 -54.64 2.89 -40.98
CA GLY A 1150 -53.77 2.33 -42.03
C GLY A 1150 -54.54 1.69 -43.19
N HIS A 1151 -53.95 1.67 -44.39
CA HIS A 1151 -54.52 0.94 -45.55
C HIS A 1151 -54.51 -0.60 -45.33
N THR A 1152 -53.74 -1.09 -44.37
CA THR A 1152 -53.65 -2.51 -43.99
C THR A 1152 -54.86 -2.96 -43.14
N GLN A 1153 -55.47 -2.06 -42.35
CA GLN A 1153 -56.60 -2.41 -41.48
C GLN A 1153 -57.86 -2.80 -42.30
N GLU A 1154 -58.12 -2.14 -43.42
CA GLU A 1154 -59.19 -2.53 -44.36
C GLU A 1154 -58.91 -3.89 -45.01
N GLN A 1155 -57.65 -4.22 -45.31
CA GLN A 1155 -57.26 -5.53 -45.82
C GLN A 1155 -57.45 -6.62 -44.75
N MET A 1156 -57.11 -6.34 -43.48
CA MET A 1156 -57.33 -7.24 -42.35
C MET A 1156 -58.83 -7.45 -42.07
N LEU A 1157 -59.66 -6.41 -42.18
CA LEU A 1157 -61.12 -6.53 -42.09
C LEU A 1157 -61.68 -7.38 -43.24
N ALA A 1158 -61.20 -7.19 -44.47
CA ALA A 1158 -61.61 -8.01 -45.61
C ALA A 1158 -61.18 -9.48 -45.47
N PHE A 1159 -60.00 -9.75 -44.89
CA PHE A 1159 -59.58 -11.10 -44.50
C PHE A 1159 -60.51 -11.67 -43.43
N PHE A 1160 -60.78 -10.92 -42.37
CA PHE A 1160 -61.68 -11.30 -41.28
C PHE A 1160 -63.08 -11.68 -41.80
N ASP A 1161 -63.68 -10.82 -42.62
CA ASP A 1161 -65.01 -11.05 -43.20
C ASP A 1161 -65.03 -12.29 -44.11
N SER A 1162 -63.93 -12.55 -44.83
CA SER A 1162 -63.77 -13.76 -45.64
C SER A 1162 -63.77 -15.03 -44.76
N VAL A 1163 -63.04 -15.00 -43.64
CA VAL A 1163 -62.97 -16.12 -42.69
C VAL A 1163 -64.30 -16.31 -41.95
N ALA A 1164 -64.92 -15.23 -41.48
CA ALA A 1164 -66.21 -15.26 -40.78
C ALA A 1164 -67.36 -15.77 -41.68
N ALA A 1165 -67.29 -15.51 -42.99
CA ALA A 1165 -68.22 -16.05 -43.99
C ALA A 1165 -67.98 -17.54 -44.34
N GLY A 1166 -67.03 -18.22 -43.69
CA GLY A 1166 -66.75 -19.64 -43.90
C GLY A 1166 -66.01 -19.98 -45.20
N LYS A 1167 -65.36 -19.00 -45.85
CA LYS A 1167 -64.53 -19.24 -47.04
C LYS A 1167 -63.24 -19.98 -46.67
N ASP A 1168 -62.59 -20.60 -47.66
CA ASP A 1168 -61.31 -21.29 -47.48
C ASP A 1168 -60.26 -20.38 -46.81
N PRO A 1169 -59.72 -20.76 -45.62
CA PRO A 1169 -58.75 -19.96 -44.88
C PRO A 1169 -57.48 -19.63 -45.68
N ARG A 1170 -57.04 -20.55 -46.57
CA ARG A 1170 -55.84 -20.32 -47.41
C ARG A 1170 -56.10 -19.33 -48.54
N ALA A 1171 -57.28 -19.36 -49.15
CA ALA A 1171 -57.69 -18.34 -50.12
C ALA A 1171 -57.86 -16.96 -49.46
N ALA A 1172 -58.38 -16.90 -48.22
CA ALA A 1172 -58.48 -15.67 -47.46
C ALA A 1172 -57.11 -15.06 -47.17
N ASP A 1173 -56.10 -15.87 -46.80
CA ASP A 1173 -54.73 -15.41 -46.46
C ASP A 1173 -54.05 -14.61 -47.58
N ARG A 1174 -54.40 -14.85 -48.86
CA ARG A 1174 -53.87 -14.05 -49.98
C ARG A 1174 -54.18 -12.56 -49.87
N ARG A 1175 -55.23 -12.19 -49.12
CA ARG A 1175 -55.59 -10.80 -48.83
C ARG A 1175 -54.62 -10.09 -47.89
N LEU A 1176 -53.79 -10.86 -47.17
CA LEU A 1176 -52.78 -10.34 -46.25
C LEU A 1176 -51.40 -10.19 -46.93
N THR A 1177 -51.33 -10.29 -48.26
CA THR A 1177 -50.08 -10.09 -49.01
C THR A 1177 -49.62 -8.64 -48.85
N GLY A 1178 -48.36 -8.43 -48.46
CA GLY A 1178 -47.78 -7.11 -48.25
C GLY A 1178 -48.09 -6.49 -46.88
N ILE A 1179 -48.74 -7.22 -45.97
CA ILE A 1179 -48.96 -6.80 -44.58
C ILE A 1179 -47.76 -7.19 -43.72
N ASP A 1180 -47.41 -6.33 -42.76
CA ASP A 1180 -46.29 -6.57 -41.85
C ASP A 1180 -46.53 -7.83 -40.98
N PRO A 1181 -45.46 -8.53 -40.55
CA PRO A 1181 -45.60 -9.84 -39.88
C PRO A 1181 -46.39 -9.80 -38.57
N GLU A 1182 -46.31 -8.71 -37.81
CA GLU A 1182 -47.07 -8.51 -36.57
C GLU A 1182 -48.58 -8.42 -36.85
N GLU A 1183 -48.98 -7.55 -37.76
CA GLU A 1183 -50.38 -7.37 -38.18
C GLU A 1183 -50.95 -8.66 -38.79
N ARG A 1184 -50.16 -9.34 -39.64
CA ARG A 1184 -50.53 -10.64 -40.22
C ARG A 1184 -50.71 -11.71 -39.15
N ALA A 1185 -49.89 -11.71 -38.10
CA ALA A 1185 -50.04 -12.62 -36.97
C ALA A 1185 -51.29 -12.30 -36.12
N HIS A 1186 -51.65 -11.02 -35.95
CA HIS A 1186 -52.93 -10.66 -35.32
C HIS A 1186 -54.12 -11.14 -36.16
N ALA A 1187 -54.08 -11.00 -37.48
CA ALA A 1187 -55.11 -11.55 -38.37
C ALA A 1187 -55.24 -13.07 -38.23
N TRP A 1188 -54.12 -13.81 -38.23
CA TRP A 1188 -54.12 -15.26 -37.98
C TRP A 1188 -54.64 -15.62 -36.58
N SER A 1189 -54.28 -14.86 -35.55
CA SER A 1189 -54.81 -15.03 -34.19
C SER A 1189 -56.34 -14.88 -34.16
N THR A 1190 -56.87 -13.87 -34.83
CA THR A 1190 -58.31 -13.64 -34.98
C THR A 1190 -59.01 -14.78 -35.72
N ALA A 1191 -58.39 -15.30 -36.79
CA ALA A 1191 -58.94 -16.45 -37.51
C ALA A 1191 -58.88 -17.76 -36.69
N LEU A 1192 -57.85 -17.95 -35.85
CA LEU A 1192 -57.77 -19.05 -34.91
C LEU A 1192 -58.91 -19.00 -33.88
N ILE A 1193 -59.25 -17.81 -33.38
CA ILE A 1193 -60.39 -17.61 -32.47
C ILE A 1193 -61.71 -17.98 -33.18
N LEU A 1194 -61.92 -17.61 -34.44
CA LEU A 1194 -63.16 -17.92 -35.17
C LEU A 1194 -63.29 -19.39 -35.55
N LEU A 1195 -62.23 -20.00 -36.09
CA LEU A 1195 -62.27 -21.33 -36.71
C LEU A 1195 -61.93 -22.46 -35.73
N GLY A 1196 -61.25 -22.16 -34.63
CA GLY A 1196 -60.73 -23.16 -33.70
C GLY A 1196 -59.89 -24.21 -34.42
N ASN A 1197 -60.23 -25.49 -34.28
CA ASN A 1197 -59.50 -26.61 -34.88
C ASN A 1197 -59.57 -26.66 -36.42
N LYS A 1198 -60.46 -25.88 -37.06
CA LYS A 1198 -60.57 -25.81 -38.53
C LYS A 1198 -59.55 -24.87 -39.17
N ALA A 1199 -58.82 -24.07 -38.38
CA ALA A 1199 -57.75 -23.22 -38.89
C ALA A 1199 -56.51 -24.04 -39.29
N PRO A 1200 -55.75 -23.60 -40.30
CA PRO A 1200 -54.45 -24.20 -40.65
C PRO A 1200 -53.52 -24.33 -39.44
N ALA A 1201 -52.89 -25.49 -39.29
CA ALA A 1201 -52.06 -25.80 -38.12
C ALA A 1201 -50.82 -24.87 -38.01
N GLU A 1202 -50.28 -24.46 -39.16
CA GLU A 1202 -49.14 -23.55 -39.27
C GLU A 1202 -49.40 -22.17 -38.64
N TRP A 1203 -50.65 -21.72 -38.56
CA TRP A 1203 -51.00 -20.42 -37.98
C TRP A 1203 -50.76 -20.39 -36.47
N ARG A 1204 -51.05 -21.48 -35.75
CA ARG A 1204 -50.80 -21.56 -34.29
C ARG A 1204 -49.31 -21.37 -33.97
N THR A 1205 -48.46 -22.05 -34.72
CA THR A 1205 -47.00 -21.97 -34.56
C THR A 1205 -46.49 -20.59 -34.95
N SER A 1206 -46.99 -20.01 -36.04
CA SER A 1206 -46.57 -18.69 -36.52
C SER A 1206 -46.97 -17.58 -35.57
N VAL A 1207 -48.21 -17.58 -35.05
CA VAL A 1207 -48.69 -16.63 -34.05
C VAL A 1207 -47.88 -16.71 -32.76
N LYS A 1208 -47.56 -17.92 -32.28
CA LYS A 1208 -46.73 -18.11 -31.09
C LYS A 1208 -45.29 -17.60 -31.25
N ARG A 1209 -44.76 -17.60 -32.48
CA ARG A 1209 -43.40 -17.16 -32.79
C ARG A 1209 -43.33 -15.66 -33.09
N LEU A 1210 -44.33 -15.12 -33.77
CA LEU A 1210 -44.37 -13.71 -34.18
C LEU A 1210 -44.88 -12.79 -33.08
N LEU A 1211 -45.84 -13.22 -32.24
CA LEU A 1211 -46.40 -12.40 -31.15
C LEU A 1211 -45.84 -12.84 -29.78
N PHE A 1212 -45.54 -11.87 -28.93
CA PHE A 1212 -45.07 -12.08 -27.56
C PHE A 1212 -46.24 -12.46 -26.63
N SER A 1213 -45.95 -12.97 -25.43
CA SER A 1213 -46.95 -13.46 -24.46
C SER A 1213 -48.04 -12.43 -24.11
N SER A 1214 -47.71 -11.14 -24.11
CA SER A 1214 -48.67 -10.06 -23.83
C SER A 1214 -49.58 -9.68 -25.00
N GLU A 1215 -49.29 -10.15 -26.20
CA GLU A 1215 -49.93 -9.70 -27.46
C GLU A 1215 -50.89 -10.73 -28.05
N ARG A 1216 -51.02 -11.92 -27.44
CA ARG A 1216 -51.80 -13.02 -28.02
C ARG A 1216 -52.57 -13.84 -26.97
N PRO A 1217 -53.70 -14.45 -27.37
CA PRO A 1217 -54.31 -15.52 -26.60
C PRO A 1217 -53.41 -16.76 -26.50
N TYR A 1218 -53.77 -17.65 -25.58
CA TYR A 1218 -53.25 -19.00 -25.53
C TYR A 1218 -53.97 -19.89 -26.55
N PHE A 1219 -53.20 -20.51 -27.43
CA PHE A 1219 -53.70 -21.55 -28.34
C PHE A 1219 -53.01 -22.87 -27.97
N LYS A 1220 -53.79 -23.93 -27.84
CA LYS A 1220 -53.27 -25.27 -27.55
C LYS A 1220 -52.42 -25.74 -28.74
N ALA A 1221 -51.28 -26.38 -28.47
CA ALA A 1221 -50.47 -26.96 -29.53
C ALA A 1221 -51.30 -27.98 -30.33
N ALA A 1222 -51.18 -27.93 -31.67
CA ALA A 1222 -51.88 -28.82 -32.59
C ALA A 1222 -51.37 -30.26 -32.49
#